data_AF-A0A9P8GE26-F1
#
_entry.id   AF-A0A9P8GE26-F1
#
_cell.length_a   1.000
_cell.length_b   1.000
_cell.length_c   1.000
_cell.angle_alpha   90.00
_cell.angle_beta   90.00
_cell.angle_gamma   90.00
#
_symmetry.space_group_name_H-M   'P 1'
#
loop_
_entity.id
_entity.type
_entity.pdbx_description
1 polymer ?
#
loop_
_entity_poly.entity_id
_entity_poly.type
_entity_poly.pdbx_seq_one_letter_code
_entity_poly.pdbx_strand_id
1 'polypeptide(L)'
;MSSSSDVLGDERPMTLNRFSAKHIVEKQSIPYDPQFEVNFTEDDPHSARCLPVWRKWVIVAVISTTSLCVACASSLYTGTTAQVENKFGTSRTITTLGLSMFVVGLGLGPMILAPLSEFYGRRPVYVISTLMFVIWIVPCAVANNIATLVVAHFLDGFAGAAFLSVAGGTVGDMFTGAELQKPMMVYTAAPFLGPEIGPLIADFINYKANCAFDLVFEHNHGFELWQVGLSFLGIMVGMIIGILSGPLWHKNYRRLVRHHEEMTGEVGGSEPEYRLPSAIVGAPLIVVGMLWFGWTQYSSIHWIVPIIGSSFFGCGVILVFSGVFTFLVDSYPNSAASALAANGFARSMFAAMFPLFGPAMYNDLGYQWATFLLTMLAAILAPCPEIETLKAYIRDLEADARDREVALSLQEAPSTSSVSAVDSAQCTGSQTSGARAAIWIVDEATGCPRYCYYSSTASVIHRCHKYLSSALGEPALQDPFSLGSAASPIGIANEGPYSNLISMTRLQEEHYLNLFWQSYHILLPVLHFETFTRDYNSLWTLDDSVRGDSALVDVVLSLCAQYGSCFMSSNEEFGGSQAQHSVRVSQFLFDRARQLMSTRTEWLSIHTVQCHLLSAVYLANNSLTNAAHDSLAQALRNALALGLHHGAPPTMPEQEKVLRQNIWWSIYTMDVRISLDLGQPFLGNHSGATCSVLHTVEESGTSLLADNLSTTFRGLPSIAFFHKHLSLTIAVRKAHEAFVTHCAAALEAADTSDFYESADVIKDSAEYLLECLKPVHDWTKKVPDLLKTPRRGAGRPFSTVRSALDIEEPVPSWLHRQRILLELSYHNFLMILHRPFIRFPSSSVGRIPVSAEHSVWSLNHAIITTQIIRQVSTESDVLSFVHETTRLLWDATVTLLAFAMAHPFCPHSPSAHAALQNALATFDLLAGRNSHAAYRAAETTRKILAHMDSVISGFQTGSLSTSSNANSRFVNGSNGQRYKSLDLSSGAANHDEDCAFTMPSTYTSTMDLDALNLFSGLDEVLSDQTVDPSAMSLLPLIDEPHTVDGQLLEVFD
;
A
#
# COMPACT_ATOMS: atom_id res chain seq x y z
N MET A 1 51.21 -46.18 46.78
CA MET A 1 51.66 -45.37 47.93
C MET A 1 50.95 -44.03 47.83
N SER A 2 50.12 -43.71 48.83
CA SER A 2 49.69 -42.38 49.36
C SER A 2 49.46 -41.20 48.40
N SER A 3 48.45 -40.32 48.51
CA SER A 3 47.32 -40.08 49.42
C SER A 3 46.73 -38.71 49.01
N SER A 4 45.39 -38.53 49.11
CA SER A 4 44.60 -37.32 49.53
C SER A 4 45.20 -35.90 49.35
N SER A 5 44.50 -34.83 48.96
CA SER A 5 43.11 -34.39 49.14
C SER A 5 42.94 -32.96 48.57
N ASP A 6 41.75 -32.63 48.03
CA ASP A 6 40.96 -31.36 48.03
C ASP A 6 41.66 -30.00 47.76
N VAL A 7 41.14 -29.00 47.02
CA VAL A 7 39.84 -28.30 47.08
C VAL A 7 39.71 -27.38 45.83
N LEU A 8 38.50 -27.35 45.24
CA LEU A 8 37.82 -26.36 44.40
C LEU A 8 38.58 -25.24 43.65
N GLY A 9 38.20 -25.10 42.36
CA GLY A 9 37.90 -23.80 41.75
C GLY A 9 38.29 -23.65 40.28
N ASP A 10 37.28 -23.45 39.43
CA ASP A 10 37.37 -22.89 38.07
C ASP A 10 37.70 -23.88 36.93
N GLU A 11 36.77 -24.80 36.65
CA GLU A 11 36.66 -25.39 35.32
C GLU A 11 36.16 -24.32 34.33
N ARG A 12 37.10 -23.69 33.63
CA ARG A 12 36.82 -23.11 32.30
C ARG A 12 36.89 -24.25 31.29
N PRO A 13 35.78 -24.72 30.69
CA PRO A 13 35.89 -25.60 29.55
C PRO A 13 36.39 -24.80 28.35
N MET A 14 37.65 -25.06 28.02
CA MET A 14 38.17 -25.28 26.67
C MET A 14 37.29 -24.66 25.57
N THR A 15 37.69 -23.47 25.10
CA THR A 15 37.13 -22.82 23.92
C THR A 15 37.20 -23.78 22.73
N LEU A 16 36.10 -24.49 22.50
CA LEU A 16 35.87 -25.22 21.27
C LEU A 16 35.86 -24.15 20.17
N ASN A 17 36.85 -24.23 19.29
CA ASN A 17 36.93 -23.45 18.06
C ASN A 17 35.54 -23.38 17.42
N ARG A 18 34.86 -22.25 17.62
CA ARG A 18 33.62 -21.94 16.91
C ARG A 18 34.08 -21.71 15.48
N PHE A 19 33.90 -22.74 14.65
CA PHE A 19 33.93 -22.61 13.20
C PHE A 19 33.17 -21.34 12.88
N SER A 20 33.92 -20.36 12.40
CA SER A 20 33.42 -19.06 12.01
C SER A 20 32.29 -19.30 11.01
N ALA A 21 31.06 -18.97 11.41
CA ALA A 21 29.90 -18.92 10.53
C ALA A 21 29.97 -17.70 9.59
N LYS A 22 31.16 -17.45 9.03
CA LYS A 22 31.44 -16.48 7.97
C LYS A 22 31.64 -17.14 6.61
N HIS A 23 31.31 -18.43 6.49
CA HIS A 23 31.26 -19.18 5.24
C HIS A 23 29.83 -19.49 4.73
N ILE A 24 28.78 -18.88 5.29
CA ILE A 24 27.40 -19.00 4.75
C ILE A 24 26.79 -17.63 4.42
N VAL A 25 27.64 -16.70 3.96
CA VAL A 25 27.21 -15.64 3.03
C VAL A 25 28.15 -15.70 1.84
N GLU A 26 28.29 -16.89 1.27
CA GLU A 26 28.61 -16.97 -0.14
C GLU A 26 27.30 -16.62 -0.85
N LYS A 27 27.29 -15.44 -1.46
CA LYS A 27 26.32 -14.90 -2.40
C LYS A 27 25.70 -16.04 -3.22
N GLN A 28 24.50 -16.51 -2.85
CA GLN A 28 23.78 -17.53 -3.63
C GLN A 28 23.13 -16.85 -4.84
N SER A 29 23.97 -16.39 -5.77
CA SER A 29 23.56 -16.17 -7.15
C SER A 29 23.17 -17.53 -7.75
N ILE A 30 21.98 -17.61 -8.36
CA ILE A 30 21.74 -18.56 -9.47
C ILE A 30 22.96 -18.45 -10.40
N PRO A 31 23.50 -19.53 -11.00
CA PRO A 31 24.65 -19.44 -11.90
C PRO A 31 24.38 -18.37 -12.95
N TYR A 32 24.99 -17.22 -12.71
CA TYR A 32 25.04 -16.09 -13.60
C TYR A 32 25.90 -16.56 -14.76
N ASP A 33 25.40 -16.52 -16.00
CA ASP A 33 26.22 -16.87 -17.15
C ASP A 33 27.36 -15.82 -17.22
N PRO A 34 28.60 -16.18 -16.85
CA PRO A 34 29.68 -15.21 -16.68
C PRO A 34 30.22 -14.73 -18.04
N GLN A 35 29.54 -15.05 -19.14
CA GLN A 35 29.99 -14.74 -20.51
C GLN A 35 29.85 -13.27 -20.90
N PHE A 36 29.15 -12.44 -20.12
CA PHE A 36 28.88 -11.03 -20.50
C PHE A 36 29.30 -9.96 -19.47
N GLU A 37 29.77 -10.32 -18.28
CA GLU A 37 30.32 -9.36 -17.30
C GLU A 37 31.83 -9.26 -17.43
N VAL A 38 32.31 -8.16 -18.03
CA VAL A 38 33.74 -7.87 -18.13
C VAL A 38 34.21 -7.20 -16.84
N ASN A 39 34.72 -8.00 -15.91
CA ASN A 39 35.36 -7.49 -14.70
C ASN A 39 36.87 -7.28 -14.92
N PHE A 40 37.39 -6.13 -14.50
CA PHE A 40 38.83 -5.87 -14.52
C PHE A 40 39.54 -6.76 -13.50
N THR A 41 40.51 -7.55 -13.93
CA THR A 41 41.43 -8.27 -13.01
C THR A 41 42.31 -7.26 -12.27
N GLU A 42 42.82 -7.61 -11.08
CA GLU A 42 43.62 -6.70 -10.23
C GLU A 42 44.82 -6.05 -10.96
N ASP A 43 45.37 -6.72 -11.98
CA ASP A 43 46.50 -6.26 -12.80
C ASP A 43 46.14 -5.80 -14.23
N ASP A 44 44.88 -5.48 -14.52
CA ASP A 44 44.48 -5.10 -15.89
C ASP A 44 45.06 -3.72 -16.30
N PRO A 45 45.88 -3.63 -17.37
CA PRO A 45 46.43 -2.36 -17.86
C PRO A 45 45.38 -1.38 -18.38
N HIS A 46 44.15 -1.84 -18.65
CA HIS A 46 43.03 -1.01 -19.08
C HIS A 46 42.24 -0.40 -17.90
N SER A 47 42.51 -0.82 -16.67
CA SER A 47 41.88 -0.25 -15.47
C SER A 47 42.41 1.17 -15.19
N ALA A 48 41.50 2.12 -14.98
CA ALA A 48 41.84 3.50 -14.60
C ALA A 48 42.58 3.58 -13.24
N ARG A 49 42.48 2.53 -12.41
CA ARG A 49 43.17 2.42 -11.13
C ARG A 49 44.66 2.09 -11.28
N CYS A 50 45.06 1.44 -12.37
CA CYS A 50 46.45 1.06 -12.65
C CYS A 50 47.28 2.20 -13.30
N LEU A 51 46.68 3.37 -13.53
CA LEU A 51 47.38 4.52 -14.10
C LEU A 51 48.52 5.02 -13.17
N PRO A 52 49.66 5.47 -13.72
CA PRO A 52 50.72 6.00 -12.90
C PRO A 52 50.24 7.27 -12.17
N VAL A 53 50.65 7.43 -10.91
CA VAL A 53 50.16 8.48 -9.99
C VAL A 53 50.26 9.88 -10.61
N TRP A 54 51.36 10.20 -11.30
CA TRP A 54 51.52 11.50 -11.97
C TRP A 54 50.43 11.77 -13.01
N ARG A 55 49.99 10.74 -13.75
CA ARG A 55 48.96 10.86 -14.78
C ARG A 55 47.58 11.04 -14.15
N LYS A 56 47.29 10.36 -13.04
CA LYS A 56 46.07 10.60 -12.26
C LYS A 56 45.99 12.05 -11.78
N TRP A 57 47.09 12.58 -11.23
CA TRP A 57 47.14 13.98 -10.77
C TRP A 57 47.06 15.00 -11.91
N VAL A 58 47.62 14.72 -13.09
CA VAL A 58 47.43 15.56 -14.28
C VAL A 58 45.96 15.61 -14.69
N ILE A 59 45.24 14.48 -14.66
CA ILE A 59 43.80 14.45 -14.98
C ILE A 59 43.00 15.27 -13.96
N VAL A 60 43.27 15.08 -12.66
CA VAL A 60 42.64 15.88 -11.60
C VAL A 60 42.92 17.37 -11.80
N ALA A 61 44.15 17.75 -12.12
CA ALA A 61 44.53 19.14 -12.38
C ALA A 61 43.77 19.73 -13.57
N VAL A 62 43.69 19.02 -14.70
CA VAL A 62 42.95 19.49 -15.90
C VAL A 62 41.47 19.68 -15.61
N ILE A 63 40.83 18.73 -14.94
CA ILE A 63 39.41 18.80 -14.59
C ILE A 63 39.17 19.95 -13.60
N SER A 64 40.04 20.10 -12.60
CA SER A 64 39.95 21.18 -11.60
C SER A 64 40.14 22.55 -12.24
N THR A 65 41.17 22.76 -13.06
CA THR A 65 41.40 24.05 -13.74
C THR A 65 40.25 24.40 -14.68
N THR A 66 39.65 23.43 -15.36
CA THR A 66 38.49 23.68 -16.23
C THR A 66 37.25 24.02 -15.42
N SER A 67 37.00 23.30 -14.31
CA SER A 67 35.92 23.62 -13.38
C SER A 67 36.07 25.01 -12.77
N LEU A 68 37.30 25.41 -12.42
CA LEU A 68 37.64 26.75 -11.97
C LEU A 68 37.30 27.80 -13.03
N CYS A 69 37.67 27.54 -14.28
CA CYS A 69 37.39 28.43 -15.41
C CYS A 69 35.88 28.62 -15.65
N VAL A 70 35.10 27.54 -15.66
CA VAL A 70 33.64 27.58 -15.82
C VAL A 70 32.97 28.35 -14.68
N ALA A 71 33.38 28.08 -13.43
CA ALA A 71 32.80 28.76 -12.29
C ALA A 71 33.20 30.25 -12.24
N CYS A 72 34.43 30.58 -12.66
CA CYS A 72 34.90 31.96 -12.84
C CYS A 72 34.13 32.70 -13.95
N ALA A 73 33.82 32.04 -15.06
CA ALA A 73 33.02 32.61 -16.15
C ALA A 73 31.64 33.10 -15.66
N SER A 74 31.02 32.35 -14.74
CA SER A 74 29.72 32.73 -14.18
C SER A 74 29.75 34.07 -13.43
N SER A 75 30.80 34.34 -12.66
CA SER A 75 30.91 35.55 -11.83
C SER A 75 31.57 36.72 -12.54
N LEU A 76 32.37 36.49 -13.59
CA LEU A 76 32.90 37.57 -14.45
C LEU A 76 31.79 38.50 -14.98
N TYR A 77 30.61 37.94 -15.23
CA TYR A 77 29.44 38.68 -15.69
C TYR A 77 29.00 39.78 -14.70
N THR A 78 29.15 39.58 -13.37
CA THR A 78 28.65 40.52 -12.36
C THR A 78 29.31 41.89 -12.46
N GLY A 79 30.62 41.94 -12.68
CA GLY A 79 31.40 43.17 -12.85
C GLY A 79 31.17 43.88 -14.19
N THR A 80 30.34 43.33 -15.08
CA THR A 80 29.99 43.97 -16.38
C THR A 80 28.55 44.45 -16.46
N THR A 81 27.72 44.15 -15.45
CA THR A 81 26.27 44.39 -15.45
C THR A 81 25.90 45.85 -15.77
N ALA A 82 26.56 46.82 -15.13
CA ALA A 82 26.29 48.25 -15.37
C ALA A 82 26.62 48.70 -16.81
N GLN A 83 27.64 48.10 -17.44
CA GLN A 83 28.01 48.42 -18.83
C GLN A 83 27.06 47.75 -19.81
N VAL A 84 26.61 46.53 -19.53
CA VAL A 84 25.59 45.82 -20.32
C VAL A 84 24.27 46.60 -20.28
N GLU A 85 23.87 47.12 -19.12
CA GLU A 85 22.70 47.99 -18.96
C GLU A 85 22.78 49.22 -19.86
N ASN A 86 23.91 49.93 -19.83
CA ASN A 86 24.13 51.14 -20.64
C ASN A 86 24.23 50.84 -22.15
N LYS A 87 24.86 49.72 -22.54
CA LYS A 87 25.05 49.33 -23.94
C LYS A 87 23.75 48.93 -24.63
N PHE A 88 22.86 48.23 -23.92
CA PHE A 88 21.60 47.73 -24.47
C PHE A 88 20.36 48.56 -24.06
N GLY A 89 20.51 49.52 -23.15
CA GLY A 89 19.41 50.36 -22.67
C GLY A 89 18.32 49.58 -21.94
N THR A 90 18.68 48.50 -21.24
CA THR A 90 17.75 47.57 -20.59
C THR A 90 17.64 47.83 -19.10
N SER A 91 16.64 47.26 -18.41
CA SER A 91 16.57 47.37 -16.95
C SER A 91 17.59 46.46 -16.27
N ARG A 92 18.05 46.87 -15.08
CA ARG A 92 18.92 46.07 -14.20
C ARG A 92 18.40 44.64 -13.98
N THR A 93 17.09 44.44 -13.88
CA THR A 93 16.47 43.12 -13.70
C THR A 93 16.74 42.18 -14.88
N ILE A 94 16.63 42.67 -16.11
CA ILE A 94 16.85 41.87 -17.32
C ILE A 94 18.35 41.56 -17.47
N THR A 95 19.23 42.50 -17.12
CA THR A 95 20.67 42.26 -17.13
C THR A 95 21.07 41.20 -16.11
N THR A 96 20.51 41.26 -14.89
CA THR A 96 20.73 40.25 -13.84
C THR A 96 20.16 38.87 -14.21
N LEU A 97 19.09 38.80 -15.01
CA LEU A 97 18.57 37.54 -15.53
C LEU A 97 19.62 36.75 -16.33
N GLY A 98 20.55 37.44 -17.01
CA GLY A 98 21.67 36.80 -17.70
C GLY A 98 22.60 36.01 -16.77
N LEU A 99 22.85 36.54 -15.56
CA LEU A 99 23.61 35.84 -14.52
C LEU A 99 22.85 34.60 -14.03
N SER A 100 21.57 34.76 -13.69
CA SER A 100 20.72 33.66 -13.23
C SER A 100 20.64 32.54 -14.26
N MET A 101 20.48 32.87 -15.55
CA MET A 101 20.36 31.88 -16.62
C MET A 101 21.62 31.04 -16.82
N PHE A 102 22.82 31.60 -16.60
CA PHE A 102 24.05 30.81 -16.61
C PHE A 102 24.04 29.76 -15.50
N VAL A 103 23.64 30.16 -14.29
CA VAL A 103 23.55 29.25 -13.13
C VAL A 103 22.44 28.20 -13.33
N VAL A 104 21.33 28.56 -13.98
CA VAL A 104 20.31 27.58 -14.38
C VAL A 104 20.90 26.55 -15.36
N GLY A 105 21.68 27.00 -16.34
CA GLY A 105 22.44 26.13 -17.24
C GLY A 105 23.38 25.18 -16.48
N LEU A 106 24.15 25.70 -15.52
CA LEU A 106 25.03 24.90 -14.66
C LEU A 106 24.28 23.85 -13.82
N GLY A 107 23.02 24.10 -13.48
CA GLY A 107 22.17 23.16 -12.76
C GLY A 107 21.52 22.10 -13.65
N LEU A 108 21.04 22.47 -14.83
CA LEU A 108 20.34 21.56 -15.75
C LEU A 108 21.29 20.69 -16.59
N GLY A 109 22.45 21.22 -16.98
CA GLY A 109 23.46 20.49 -17.76
C GLY A 109 23.86 19.13 -17.15
N PRO A 110 24.17 19.04 -15.85
CA PRO A 110 24.54 17.80 -15.18
C PRO A 110 23.49 16.69 -15.27
N MET A 111 22.20 17.03 -15.30
CA MET A 111 21.11 16.04 -15.37
C MET A 111 21.14 15.22 -16.66
N ILE A 112 21.74 15.75 -17.71
CA ILE A 112 21.90 15.08 -19.00
C ILE A 112 23.33 14.56 -19.15
N LEU A 113 24.32 15.40 -18.84
CA LEU A 113 25.73 15.09 -19.09
C LEU A 113 26.29 14.04 -18.11
N ALA A 114 25.78 13.94 -16.88
CA ALA A 114 26.25 12.93 -15.93
C ALA A 114 25.82 11.50 -16.30
N PRO A 115 24.53 11.20 -16.56
CA PRO A 115 24.14 9.88 -17.06
C PRO A 115 24.82 9.52 -18.39
N LEU A 116 24.93 10.49 -19.32
CA LEU A 116 25.60 10.26 -20.60
C LEU A 116 27.07 9.86 -20.41
N SER A 117 27.75 10.39 -19.39
CA SER A 117 29.13 10.03 -19.07
C SER A 117 29.27 8.64 -18.43
N GLU A 118 28.20 8.11 -17.86
CA GLU A 118 28.13 6.74 -17.31
C GLU A 118 27.92 5.72 -18.45
N PHE A 119 27.10 6.04 -19.46
CA PHE A 119 26.85 5.16 -20.61
C PHE A 119 27.93 5.20 -21.69
N TYR A 120 28.41 6.40 -22.08
CA TYR A 120 29.34 6.58 -23.20
C TYR A 120 30.79 6.82 -22.76
N GLY A 121 31.04 6.82 -21.45
CA GLY A 121 32.35 7.09 -20.85
C GLY A 121 32.64 8.56 -20.59
N ARG A 122 33.56 8.82 -19.65
CA ARG A 122 33.84 10.17 -19.12
C ARG A 122 34.52 11.10 -20.15
N ARG A 123 35.47 10.58 -20.93
CA ARG A 123 36.34 11.38 -21.83
C ARG A 123 35.57 12.05 -22.99
N PRO A 124 34.72 11.36 -23.77
CA PRO A 124 33.98 12.00 -24.86
C PRO A 124 33.08 13.14 -24.36
N VAL A 125 32.43 12.95 -23.22
CA VAL A 125 31.56 13.97 -22.61
C VAL A 125 32.35 15.23 -22.27
N TYR A 126 33.54 15.11 -21.65
CA TYR A 126 34.38 16.28 -21.38
C TYR A 126 34.81 17.03 -22.64
N VAL A 127 35.25 16.32 -23.68
CA VAL A 127 35.73 16.95 -24.92
C VAL A 127 34.60 17.72 -25.61
N ILE A 128 33.41 17.12 -25.71
CA ILE A 128 32.24 17.76 -26.32
C ILE A 128 31.80 18.95 -25.47
N SER A 129 31.72 18.79 -24.15
CA SER A 129 31.36 19.85 -23.21
C SER A 129 32.30 21.06 -23.29
N THR A 130 33.63 20.86 -23.25
CA THR A 130 34.60 21.96 -23.39
C THR A 130 34.50 22.63 -24.75
N LEU A 131 34.33 21.86 -25.83
CA LEU A 131 34.19 22.43 -27.17
C LEU A 131 32.94 23.33 -27.25
N MET A 132 31.81 22.84 -26.73
CA MET A 132 30.56 23.61 -26.71
C MET A 132 30.64 24.84 -25.82
N PHE A 133 31.32 24.75 -24.67
CA PHE A 133 31.60 25.90 -23.80
C PHE A 133 32.37 26.99 -24.57
N VAL A 134 33.46 26.63 -25.26
CA VAL A 134 34.22 27.61 -26.07
C VAL A 134 33.38 28.22 -27.20
N ILE A 135 32.51 27.42 -27.84
CA ILE A 135 31.64 27.88 -28.93
C ILE A 135 30.61 28.90 -28.42
N TRP A 136 29.98 28.65 -27.27
CA TRP A 136 28.91 29.51 -26.74
C TRP A 136 29.40 30.84 -26.16
N ILE A 137 30.70 30.96 -25.84
CA ILE A 137 31.33 32.24 -25.51
C ILE A 137 31.33 33.22 -26.69
N VAL A 138 31.41 32.74 -27.94
CA VAL A 138 31.49 33.62 -29.13
C VAL A 138 30.20 34.44 -29.32
N PRO A 139 28.98 33.84 -29.29
CA PRO A 139 27.74 34.61 -29.29
C PRO A 139 27.60 35.58 -28.12
N CYS A 140 28.12 35.25 -26.93
CA CYS A 140 28.13 36.18 -25.79
C CYS A 140 28.95 37.45 -26.08
N ALA A 141 30.10 37.31 -26.73
CA ALA A 141 30.97 38.44 -27.07
C ALA A 141 30.41 39.33 -28.19
N VAL A 142 29.72 38.75 -29.17
CA VAL A 142 29.21 39.45 -30.37
C VAL A 142 27.72 39.81 -30.26
N ALA A 143 27.09 39.60 -29.10
CA ALA A 143 25.68 39.86 -28.89
C ALA A 143 25.31 41.33 -29.19
N ASN A 144 24.35 41.51 -30.11
CA ASN A 144 23.77 42.82 -30.47
C ASN A 144 22.43 43.08 -29.77
N ASN A 145 21.91 42.10 -29.04
CA ASN A 145 20.69 42.22 -28.25
C ASN A 145 20.84 41.43 -26.95
N ILE A 146 20.07 41.83 -25.92
CA ILE A 146 20.11 41.21 -24.59
C ILE A 146 19.62 39.76 -24.59
N ALA A 147 18.66 39.40 -25.44
CA ALA A 147 18.11 38.05 -25.50
C ALA A 147 19.14 37.02 -25.97
N THR A 148 19.93 37.37 -26.99
CA THR A 148 21.05 36.57 -27.48
C THR A 148 22.12 36.41 -26.40
N LEU A 149 22.41 37.47 -25.64
CA LEU A 149 23.32 37.37 -24.50
C LEU A 149 22.78 36.40 -23.44
N VAL A 150 21.52 36.53 -23.02
CA VAL A 150 20.90 35.67 -22.00
C VAL A 150 20.83 34.20 -22.44
N VAL A 151 20.40 33.92 -23.68
CA VAL A 151 20.28 32.54 -24.20
C VAL A 151 21.65 31.91 -24.42
N ALA A 152 22.60 32.64 -24.99
CA ALA A 152 23.96 32.13 -25.18
C ALA A 152 24.63 31.84 -23.84
N HIS A 153 24.41 32.67 -22.82
CA HIS A 153 24.95 32.49 -21.48
C HIS A 153 24.33 31.29 -20.75
N PHE A 154 23.04 31.00 -20.98
CA PHE A 154 22.42 29.74 -20.54
C PHE A 154 23.10 28.52 -21.16
N LEU A 155 23.29 28.54 -22.49
CA LEU A 155 23.91 27.43 -23.23
C LEU A 155 25.39 27.25 -22.86
N ASP A 156 26.08 28.34 -22.55
CA ASP A 156 27.45 28.34 -22.04
C ASP A 156 27.53 27.66 -20.67
N GLY A 157 26.67 28.06 -19.72
CA GLY A 157 26.55 27.41 -18.42
C GLY A 157 26.15 25.93 -18.53
N PHE A 158 25.22 25.59 -19.42
CA PHE A 158 24.79 24.21 -19.69
C PHE A 158 25.94 23.35 -20.22
N ALA A 159 26.71 23.88 -21.18
CA ALA A 159 27.85 23.19 -21.75
C ALA A 159 28.97 22.99 -20.72
N GLY A 160 29.28 23.99 -19.89
CA GLY A 160 30.34 23.92 -18.88
C GLY A 160 30.04 22.99 -17.68
N ALA A 161 28.79 22.59 -17.49
CA ALA A 161 28.34 21.91 -16.28
C ALA A 161 28.88 20.48 -16.08
N ALA A 162 29.37 19.82 -17.13
CA ALA A 162 29.97 18.48 -17.02
C ALA A 162 31.16 18.47 -16.05
N PHE A 163 31.93 19.55 -16.00
CA PHE A 163 33.11 19.68 -15.13
C PHE A 163 32.76 19.81 -13.65
N LEU A 164 31.52 20.17 -13.32
CA LEU A 164 31.04 20.30 -11.93
C LEU A 164 30.44 19.00 -11.37
N SER A 165 30.07 18.04 -12.23
CA SER A 165 29.31 16.83 -11.84
C SER A 165 30.03 15.53 -12.16
N VAL A 166 30.55 15.40 -13.39
CA VAL A 166 31.26 14.21 -13.87
C VAL A 166 32.63 14.05 -13.21
N ALA A 167 33.19 15.16 -12.72
CA ALA A 167 34.53 15.23 -12.14
C ALA A 167 34.68 14.40 -10.87
N GLY A 168 33.72 14.44 -9.95
CA GLY A 168 33.79 13.62 -8.75
C GLY A 168 33.67 12.12 -9.05
N GLY A 169 32.84 11.74 -10.04
CA GLY A 169 32.80 10.37 -10.55
C GLY A 169 34.12 9.94 -11.16
N THR A 170 34.75 10.79 -11.98
CA THR A 170 36.07 10.52 -12.58
C THR A 170 37.17 10.35 -11.52
N VAL A 171 37.10 11.10 -10.41
CA VAL A 171 38.03 10.94 -9.28
C VAL A 171 37.78 9.61 -8.54
N GLY A 172 36.51 9.22 -8.35
CA GLY A 172 36.13 7.91 -7.80
C GLY A 172 36.55 6.72 -8.66
N ASP A 173 36.54 6.89 -9.99
CA ASP A 173 36.96 5.86 -10.95
C ASP A 173 38.49 5.62 -10.90
N MET A 174 39.30 6.62 -10.54
CA MET A 174 40.78 6.56 -10.55
C MET A 174 41.43 6.23 -9.19
N PHE A 175 40.81 6.63 -8.07
CA PHE A 175 41.38 6.52 -6.73
C PHE A 175 40.55 5.58 -5.85
N THR A 176 41.23 4.76 -5.05
CA THR A 176 40.56 3.89 -4.06
C THR A 176 40.08 4.71 -2.86
N GLY A 177 39.08 4.22 -2.13
CA GLY A 177 38.47 4.93 -0.99
C GLY A 177 39.50 5.48 0.00
N ALA A 178 40.57 4.73 0.31
CA ALA A 178 41.63 5.19 1.22
C ALA A 178 42.34 6.48 0.75
N GLU A 179 42.49 6.69 -0.56
CA GLU A 179 43.24 7.81 -1.14
C GLU A 179 42.33 8.92 -1.72
N LEU A 180 41.03 8.67 -1.83
CA LEU A 180 40.03 9.49 -2.51
C LEU A 180 39.93 10.94 -1.98
N GLN A 181 40.15 11.14 -0.68
CA GLN A 181 39.94 12.43 -0.03
C GLN A 181 40.86 13.54 -0.54
N LYS A 182 42.13 13.23 -0.84
CA LYS A 182 43.12 14.21 -1.30
C LYS A 182 42.76 14.81 -2.68
N PRO A 183 42.53 13.99 -3.73
CA PRO A 183 42.14 14.52 -5.04
C PRO A 183 40.74 15.15 -5.01
N MET A 184 39.80 14.61 -4.22
CA MET A 184 38.47 15.22 -4.10
C MET A 184 38.54 16.62 -3.50
N MET A 185 39.37 16.85 -2.48
CA MET A 185 39.54 18.18 -1.89
C MET A 185 40.10 19.20 -2.89
N VAL A 186 41.08 18.81 -3.71
CA VAL A 186 41.65 19.68 -4.76
C VAL A 186 40.60 20.02 -5.80
N TYR A 187 39.81 19.03 -6.22
CA TYR A 187 38.70 19.25 -7.12
C TYR A 187 37.64 20.18 -6.51
N THR A 188 37.17 19.90 -5.29
CA THR A 188 36.16 20.72 -4.60
C THR A 188 36.62 22.15 -4.41
N ALA A 189 37.91 22.42 -4.20
CA ALA A 189 38.41 23.79 -4.10
C ALA A 189 38.19 24.60 -5.40
N ALA A 190 38.32 23.96 -6.56
CA ALA A 190 38.34 24.66 -7.84
C ALA A 190 37.03 25.38 -8.21
N PRO A 191 35.83 24.75 -8.22
CA PRO A 191 34.58 25.43 -8.54
C PRO A 191 34.18 26.49 -7.50
N PHE A 192 34.73 26.47 -6.29
CA PHE A 192 34.43 27.46 -5.26
C PHE A 192 35.39 28.66 -5.28
N LEU A 193 36.65 28.46 -5.67
CA LEU A 193 37.57 29.56 -5.91
C LEU A 193 37.21 30.38 -7.15
N GLY A 194 36.52 29.78 -8.14
CA GLY A 194 36.15 30.45 -9.39
C GLY A 194 35.29 31.69 -9.18
N PRO A 195 34.16 31.59 -8.46
CA PRO A 195 33.27 32.71 -8.18
C PRO A 195 33.94 33.87 -7.44
N GLU A 196 35.00 33.63 -6.66
CA GLU A 196 35.76 34.67 -5.95
C GLU A 196 36.81 35.36 -6.84
N ILE A 197 37.45 34.59 -7.73
CA ILE A 197 38.45 35.12 -8.66
C ILE A 197 37.78 35.92 -9.80
N GLY A 198 36.57 35.54 -10.20
CA GLY A 198 35.86 36.19 -11.31
C GLY A 198 35.64 37.69 -11.11
N PRO A 199 35.04 38.17 -10.00
CA PRO A 199 34.87 39.59 -9.73
C PRO A 199 36.21 40.33 -9.68
N LEU A 200 37.26 39.76 -9.06
CA LEU A 200 38.60 40.35 -9.06
C LEU A 200 39.14 40.61 -10.47
N ILE A 201 38.96 39.65 -11.39
CA ILE A 201 39.34 39.81 -12.80
C ILE A 201 38.41 40.79 -13.51
N ALA A 202 37.10 40.70 -13.28
CA ALA A 202 36.10 41.56 -13.91
C ALA A 202 36.31 43.02 -13.54
N ASP A 203 36.53 43.32 -12.26
CA ASP A 203 36.69 44.68 -11.73
C ASP A 203 38.04 45.29 -12.13
N PHE A 204 39.09 44.47 -12.26
CA PHE A 204 40.36 44.91 -12.82
C PHE A 204 40.22 45.30 -14.30
N ILE A 205 39.45 44.51 -15.08
CA ILE A 205 39.17 44.80 -16.49
C ILE A 205 38.20 45.99 -16.62
N ASN A 206 37.23 46.09 -15.72
CA ASN A 206 36.15 47.07 -15.71
C ASN A 206 36.33 47.98 -14.50
N TYR A 207 37.17 48.99 -14.60
CA TYR A 207 37.43 49.99 -13.53
C TYR A 207 36.17 50.78 -13.05
N LYS A 208 34.95 50.43 -13.48
CA LYS A 208 33.65 51.02 -13.07
C LYS A 208 32.47 50.02 -13.16
N ALA A 209 32.08 49.28 -12.11
CA ALA A 209 30.77 48.60 -12.01
C ALA A 209 30.47 47.95 -10.64
N ASN A 210 29.21 47.97 -10.17
CA ASN A 210 28.78 47.63 -8.80
C ASN A 210 27.85 46.40 -8.71
N CYS A 211 28.01 45.57 -7.66
CA CYS A 211 27.14 44.47 -7.23
C CYS A 211 27.07 44.31 -5.67
N ALA A 212 26.43 43.28 -5.12
CA ALA A 212 25.90 43.29 -3.74
C ALA A 212 26.92 43.31 -2.56
N PHE A 213 28.13 42.79 -2.72
CA PHE A 213 29.22 43.01 -1.75
C PHE A 213 29.69 44.47 -1.83
N ASP A 214 29.69 45.01 -3.04
CA ASP A 214 29.92 46.41 -3.37
C ASP A 214 28.84 47.28 -2.72
N LEU A 215 27.57 46.87 -2.66
CA LEU A 215 26.54 47.61 -1.89
C LEU A 215 26.90 47.77 -0.40
N VAL A 216 27.65 46.86 0.21
CA VAL A 216 28.05 46.99 1.62
C VAL A 216 29.35 47.79 1.75
N PHE A 217 30.37 47.48 0.95
CA PHE A 217 31.69 48.10 1.08
C PHE A 217 31.82 49.44 0.34
N GLU A 218 31.17 49.61 -0.80
CA GLU A 218 31.14 50.87 -1.57
C GLU A 218 30.22 51.90 -0.89
N HIS A 219 28.98 51.52 -0.55
CA HIS A 219 28.01 52.47 0.02
C HIS A 219 28.18 52.72 1.53
N ASN A 220 28.56 51.71 2.33
CA ASN A 220 28.62 51.84 3.79
C ASN A 220 30.03 52.15 4.31
N HIS A 221 31.08 51.70 3.60
CA HIS A 221 32.49 51.94 3.97
C HIS A 221 33.25 52.84 2.97
N GLY A 222 32.63 53.26 1.86
CA GLY A 222 33.22 54.21 0.90
C GLY A 222 34.36 53.67 0.05
N PHE A 223 34.42 52.35 -0.17
CA PHE A 223 35.52 51.70 -0.89
C PHE A 223 35.47 51.97 -2.40
N GLU A 224 36.64 52.15 -3.01
CA GLU A 224 36.78 52.14 -4.47
C GLU A 224 36.60 50.72 -5.02
N LEU A 225 36.20 50.59 -6.29
CA LEU A 225 35.84 49.30 -6.90
C LEU A 225 36.90 48.19 -6.72
N TRP A 226 38.18 48.52 -6.87
CA TRP A 226 39.27 47.55 -6.68
C TRP A 226 39.45 47.13 -5.21
N GLN A 227 39.10 48.01 -4.26
CA GLN A 227 39.11 47.71 -2.81
C GLN A 227 37.96 46.78 -2.45
N VAL A 228 36.84 46.88 -3.16
CA VAL A 228 35.69 45.97 -3.05
C VAL A 228 36.06 44.58 -3.58
N GLY A 229 36.70 44.48 -4.74
CA GLY A 229 37.25 43.21 -5.23
C GLY A 229 38.20 42.57 -4.20
N LEU A 230 39.05 43.38 -3.54
CA LEU A 230 39.95 42.94 -2.47
C LEU A 230 39.23 42.40 -1.22
N SER A 231 37.96 42.73 -1.01
CA SER A 231 37.19 42.25 0.15
C SER A 231 36.83 40.75 0.06
N PHE A 232 36.76 40.19 -1.15
CA PHE A 232 36.60 38.75 -1.39
C PHE A 232 37.83 37.92 -0.98
N LEU A 233 38.99 38.59 -0.76
CA LEU A 233 40.20 37.94 -0.26
C LEU A 233 39.97 37.27 1.11
N GLY A 234 39.05 37.79 1.93
CA GLY A 234 38.67 37.14 3.20
C GLY A 234 38.13 35.73 2.99
N ILE A 235 37.13 35.57 2.11
CA ILE A 235 36.53 34.26 1.78
C ILE A 235 37.60 33.33 1.20
N MET A 236 38.46 33.84 0.32
CA MET A 236 39.56 33.07 -0.28
C MET A 236 40.58 32.59 0.77
N VAL A 237 41.01 33.45 1.70
CA VAL A 237 41.90 33.06 2.81
C VAL A 237 41.23 31.99 3.67
N GLY A 238 39.94 32.14 3.96
CA GLY A 238 39.12 31.13 4.63
C GLY A 238 39.12 29.78 3.93
N MET A 239 38.88 29.76 2.63
CA MET A 239 38.91 28.54 1.82
C MET A 239 40.29 27.88 1.80
N ILE A 240 41.36 28.66 1.68
CA ILE A 240 42.74 28.15 1.75
C ILE A 240 43.00 27.50 3.10
N ILE A 241 42.59 28.12 4.21
CA ILE A 241 42.72 27.54 5.55
C ILE A 241 41.93 26.22 5.65
N GLY A 242 40.72 26.16 5.10
CA GLY A 242 39.92 24.94 5.04
C GLY A 242 40.60 23.84 4.22
N ILE A 243 41.23 24.14 3.08
CA ILE A 243 42.00 23.18 2.28
C ILE A 243 43.24 22.69 3.05
N LEU A 244 43.96 23.61 3.70
CA LEU A 244 45.14 23.28 4.50
C LEU A 244 44.80 22.42 5.72
N SER A 245 43.54 22.42 6.16
CA SER A 245 43.05 21.52 7.22
C SER A 245 42.84 20.07 6.74
N GLY A 246 42.92 19.79 5.43
CA GLY A 246 42.78 18.46 4.82
C GLY A 246 43.56 17.32 5.49
N PRO A 247 44.85 17.49 5.86
CA PRO A 247 45.61 16.47 6.58
C PRO A 247 45.03 16.11 7.96
N LEU A 248 44.37 17.05 8.64
CA LEU A 248 43.71 16.81 9.92
C LEU A 248 42.51 15.89 9.72
N TRP A 249 41.67 16.18 8.72
CA TRP A 249 40.51 15.35 8.38
C TRP A 249 40.92 13.97 7.91
N HIS A 250 42.00 13.86 7.15
CA HIS A 250 42.53 12.57 6.72
C HIS A 250 43.12 11.76 7.89
N LYS A 251 43.73 12.43 8.87
CA LYS A 251 44.13 11.80 10.13
C LYS A 251 42.92 11.35 10.95
N ASN A 252 41.85 12.15 10.97
CA ASN A 252 40.61 11.80 11.66
C ASN A 252 39.91 10.60 11.01
N TYR A 253 39.80 10.60 9.68
CA TYR A 253 39.28 9.47 8.90
C TYR A 253 40.05 8.18 9.18
N ARG A 254 41.39 8.22 9.13
CA ARG A 254 42.21 7.03 9.46
C ARG A 254 42.09 6.61 10.92
N ARG A 255 41.85 7.54 11.85
CA ARG A 255 41.58 7.21 13.25
C ARG A 255 40.24 6.50 13.39
N LEU A 256 39.20 6.96 12.69
CA LEU A 256 37.87 6.36 12.67
C LEU A 256 37.91 4.96 12.05
N VAL A 257 38.54 4.81 10.88
CA VAL A 257 38.75 3.50 10.24
C VAL A 257 39.54 2.57 11.15
N ARG A 258 40.65 3.03 11.74
CA ARG A 258 41.45 2.21 12.68
C ARG A 258 40.67 1.83 13.93
N HIS A 259 39.84 2.73 14.44
CA HIS A 259 38.99 2.45 15.61
C HIS A 259 37.93 1.41 15.26
N HIS A 260 37.35 1.48 14.06
CA HIS A 260 36.45 0.47 13.54
C HIS A 260 37.18 -0.87 13.35
N GLU A 261 38.36 -0.89 12.72
CA GLU A 261 39.22 -2.08 12.59
C GLU A 261 39.56 -2.72 13.96
N GLU A 262 39.81 -1.90 14.98
CA GLU A 262 40.06 -2.34 16.35
C GLU A 262 38.79 -2.91 17.05
N MET A 263 37.59 -2.45 16.67
CA MET A 263 36.31 -2.91 17.22
C MET A 263 35.74 -4.15 16.51
N THR A 264 35.82 -4.21 15.17
CA THR A 264 35.19 -5.26 14.35
C THR A 264 36.15 -6.35 13.88
N GLY A 265 37.47 -6.10 13.95
CA GLY A 265 38.50 -7.04 13.49
C GLY A 265 38.58 -7.21 11.97
N GLU A 266 37.79 -6.44 11.20
CA GLU A 266 37.84 -6.41 9.73
C GLU A 266 38.85 -5.38 9.25
N VAL A 267 39.90 -5.82 8.54
CA VAL A 267 40.94 -4.95 7.99
C VAL A 267 40.37 -4.17 6.80
N GLY A 268 40.35 -2.84 6.87
CA GLY A 268 39.92 -1.97 5.78
C GLY A 268 38.42 -1.65 5.70
N GLY A 269 37.62 -1.98 6.71
CA GLY A 269 36.20 -1.57 6.77
C GLY A 269 36.06 -0.05 6.85
N SER A 270 35.48 0.57 5.82
CA SER A 270 35.22 2.02 5.79
C SER A 270 33.77 2.34 5.49
N GLU A 271 33.12 3.05 6.41
CA GLU A 271 31.77 3.58 6.24
C GLU A 271 31.84 4.98 5.57
N PRO A 272 30.95 5.28 4.60
CA PRO A 272 30.87 6.59 3.95
C PRO A 272 30.73 7.77 4.93
N GLU A 273 30.07 7.56 6.07
CA GLU A 273 29.79 8.55 7.10
C GLU A 273 31.06 9.09 7.78
N TYR A 274 32.16 8.34 7.75
CA TYR A 274 33.45 8.78 8.29
C TYR A 274 34.04 9.99 7.55
N ARG A 275 33.43 10.38 6.41
CA ARG A 275 33.75 11.59 5.64
C ARG A 275 33.04 12.86 6.14
N LEU A 276 31.92 12.74 6.84
CA LEU A 276 31.08 13.87 7.28
C LEU A 276 31.65 14.76 8.42
N PRO A 277 32.65 14.36 9.24
CA PRO A 277 33.16 15.22 10.32
C PRO A 277 33.65 16.61 9.88
N SER A 278 34.16 16.77 8.65
CA SER A 278 34.52 18.10 8.15
C SER A 278 33.28 18.97 7.94
N ALA A 279 32.16 18.39 7.48
CA ALA A 279 30.92 19.13 7.28
C ALA A 279 30.26 19.54 8.60
N ILE A 280 30.35 18.70 9.64
CA ILE A 280 29.86 19.02 10.98
C ILE A 280 30.56 20.26 11.55
N VAL A 281 31.89 20.36 11.40
CA VAL A 281 32.62 21.56 11.86
C VAL A 281 32.37 22.75 10.95
N GLY A 282 32.18 22.51 9.65
CA GLY A 282 31.92 23.56 8.67
C GLY A 282 30.56 24.27 8.86
N ALA A 283 29.50 23.55 9.22
CA ALA A 283 28.14 24.11 9.28
C ALA A 283 27.97 25.21 10.37
N PRO A 284 28.39 25.02 11.63
CA PRO A 284 28.41 26.11 12.63
C PRO A 284 29.35 27.24 12.25
N LEU A 285 30.47 26.94 11.58
CA LEU A 285 31.43 27.93 11.14
C LEU A 285 30.84 28.89 10.08
N ILE A 286 29.97 28.39 9.20
CA ILE A 286 29.18 29.20 8.26
C ILE A 286 28.27 30.15 9.03
N VAL A 287 27.53 29.66 10.03
CA VAL A 287 26.59 30.48 10.82
C VAL A 287 27.34 31.57 11.59
N VAL A 288 28.43 31.21 12.27
CA VAL A 288 29.27 32.17 13.00
C VAL A 288 29.87 33.21 12.04
N GLY A 289 30.38 32.78 10.88
CA GLY A 289 30.93 33.67 9.88
C GLY A 289 29.89 34.65 9.31
N MET A 290 28.68 34.16 8.99
CA MET A 290 27.59 35.01 8.48
C MET A 290 27.02 35.95 9.53
N LEU A 291 26.87 35.49 10.78
CA LEU A 291 26.41 36.32 11.89
C LEU A 291 27.42 37.44 12.19
N TRP A 292 28.71 37.08 12.24
CA TRP A 292 29.80 38.03 12.42
C TRP A 292 29.79 39.04 11.28
N PHE A 293 29.76 38.57 10.03
CA PHE A 293 29.70 39.45 8.87
C PHE A 293 28.51 40.40 8.96
N GLY A 294 27.28 39.90 9.14
CA GLY A 294 26.06 40.70 9.17
C GLY A 294 26.00 41.74 10.29
N TRP A 295 26.47 41.41 11.50
CA TRP A 295 26.41 42.34 12.64
C TRP A 295 27.58 43.33 12.70
N THR A 296 28.59 43.16 11.83
CA THR A 296 29.76 44.05 11.75
C THR A 296 29.72 45.00 10.55
N GLN A 297 28.61 45.02 9.79
CA GLN A 297 28.41 45.90 8.64
C GLN A 297 28.07 47.36 9.02
N TYR A 298 28.12 47.76 10.30
CA TYR A 298 27.88 49.15 10.67
C TYR A 298 29.03 50.05 10.23
N SER A 299 28.71 51.25 9.74
CA SER A 299 29.71 52.24 9.31
C SER A 299 30.66 52.70 10.43
N SER A 300 30.28 52.50 11.70
CA SER A 300 31.11 52.78 12.88
C SER A 300 32.18 51.72 13.17
N ILE A 301 32.08 50.53 12.58
CA ILE A 301 32.98 49.41 12.79
C ILE A 301 34.02 49.39 11.65
N HIS A 302 35.27 49.07 11.98
CA HIS A 302 36.35 49.03 10.99
C HIS A 302 36.10 47.93 9.94
N TRP A 303 36.24 48.27 8.67
CA TRP A 303 35.99 47.41 7.48
C TRP A 303 36.72 46.06 7.50
N ILE A 304 37.84 45.93 8.23
CA ILE A 304 38.57 44.66 8.35
C ILE A 304 37.77 43.58 9.11
N VAL A 305 36.92 44.01 10.05
CA VAL A 305 36.17 43.12 10.94
C VAL A 305 35.15 42.27 10.15
N PRO A 306 34.32 42.82 9.23
CA PRO A 306 33.48 41.98 8.38
C PRO A 306 34.28 41.10 7.40
N ILE A 307 35.45 41.53 6.92
CA ILE A 307 36.32 40.70 6.05
C ILE A 307 36.89 39.49 6.80
N ILE A 308 37.21 39.65 8.09
CA ILE A 308 37.60 38.51 8.94
C ILE A 308 36.40 37.56 9.08
N GLY A 309 35.19 38.07 9.31
CA GLY A 309 33.96 37.26 9.36
C GLY A 309 33.71 36.45 8.08
N SER A 310 33.95 37.05 6.90
CA SER A 310 33.81 36.35 5.61
C SER A 310 34.85 35.22 5.42
N SER A 311 35.98 35.30 6.10
CA SER A 311 36.99 34.22 6.13
C SER A 311 36.49 32.97 6.87
N PHE A 312 35.74 33.15 7.96
CA PHE A 312 35.10 32.02 8.66
C PHE A 312 34.02 31.36 7.80
N PHE A 313 33.24 32.18 7.09
CA PHE A 313 32.26 31.68 6.12
C PHE A 313 32.92 30.84 5.01
N GLY A 314 33.98 31.36 4.37
CA GLY A 314 34.70 30.64 3.32
C GLY A 314 35.32 29.31 3.80
N CYS A 315 35.89 29.31 5.01
CA CYS A 315 36.39 28.08 5.64
C CYS A 315 35.25 27.07 5.90
N GLY A 316 34.10 27.53 6.38
CA GLY A 316 32.95 26.67 6.64
C GLY A 316 32.38 26.04 5.37
N VAL A 317 32.22 26.83 4.31
CA VAL A 317 31.71 26.37 3.00
C VAL A 317 32.59 25.26 2.45
N ILE A 318 33.91 25.43 2.39
CA ILE A 318 34.79 24.42 1.80
C ILE A 318 34.78 23.11 2.61
N LEU A 319 34.66 23.18 3.94
CA LEU A 319 34.61 22.01 4.81
C LEU A 319 33.32 21.19 4.64
N VAL A 320 32.18 21.87 4.47
CA VAL A 320 30.89 21.24 4.15
C VAL A 320 30.94 20.56 2.80
N PHE A 321 31.36 21.28 1.75
CA PHE A 321 31.38 20.71 0.40
C PHE A 321 32.41 19.59 0.24
N SER A 322 33.56 19.69 0.89
CA SER A 322 34.56 18.62 0.88
C SER A 322 34.01 17.34 1.51
N GLY A 323 33.30 17.46 2.63
CA GLY A 323 32.64 16.32 3.31
C GLY A 323 31.50 15.71 2.48
N VAL A 324 30.59 16.54 1.97
CA VAL A 324 29.42 16.07 1.19
C VAL A 324 29.82 15.44 -0.14
N PHE A 325 30.79 16.00 -0.87
CA PHE A 325 31.23 15.43 -2.15
C PHE A 325 31.95 14.10 -1.97
N THR A 326 32.82 14.00 -0.96
CA THR A 326 33.49 12.72 -0.66
C THR A 326 32.50 11.66 -0.19
N PHE A 327 31.52 12.04 0.64
CA PHE A 327 30.42 11.17 1.06
C PHE A 327 29.62 10.64 -0.14
N LEU A 328 29.11 11.52 -1.02
CA LEU A 328 28.29 11.09 -2.16
C LEU A 328 29.01 10.13 -3.11
N VAL A 329 30.32 10.29 -3.29
CA VAL A 329 31.11 9.39 -4.14
C VAL A 329 31.36 8.04 -3.47
N ASP A 330 31.58 8.00 -2.16
CA ASP A 330 31.71 6.75 -1.39
C ASP A 330 30.37 6.01 -1.27
N SER A 331 29.26 6.73 -1.08
CA SER A 331 27.92 6.14 -0.94
C SER A 331 27.36 5.59 -2.26
N TYR A 332 27.73 6.17 -3.41
CA TYR A 332 27.20 5.79 -4.71
C TYR A 332 28.32 5.52 -5.74
N PRO A 333 29.21 4.53 -5.52
CA PRO A 333 30.40 4.33 -6.37
C PRO A 333 30.06 4.05 -7.84
N ASN A 334 28.96 3.34 -8.11
CA ASN A 334 28.54 3.00 -9.48
C ASN A 334 27.80 4.14 -10.20
N SER A 335 27.31 5.16 -9.48
CA SER A 335 26.53 6.27 -10.03
C SER A 335 26.93 7.62 -9.42
N ALA A 336 28.21 7.77 -9.10
CA ALA A 336 28.74 8.91 -8.35
C ALA A 336 28.53 10.24 -9.09
N ALA A 337 28.62 10.23 -10.43
CA ALA A 337 28.42 11.43 -11.24
C ALA A 337 26.95 11.88 -11.21
N SER A 338 26.01 10.94 -11.28
CA SER A 338 24.57 11.20 -11.18
C SER A 338 24.17 11.73 -9.78
N ALA A 339 24.74 11.19 -8.70
CA ALA A 339 24.52 11.68 -7.34
C ALA A 339 25.03 13.14 -7.16
N LEU A 340 26.24 13.42 -7.65
CA LEU A 340 26.80 14.78 -7.65
C LEU A 340 26.02 15.74 -8.55
N ALA A 341 25.46 15.26 -9.67
CA ALA A 341 24.61 16.04 -10.54
C ALA A 341 23.33 16.48 -9.84
N ALA A 342 22.67 15.59 -9.08
CA ALA A 342 21.45 15.94 -8.33
C ALA A 342 21.73 17.02 -7.27
N ASN A 343 22.83 16.88 -6.53
CA ASN A 343 23.28 17.91 -5.60
C ASN A 343 23.62 19.24 -6.29
N GLY A 344 24.30 19.17 -7.44
CA GLY A 344 24.63 20.34 -8.26
C GLY A 344 23.40 21.06 -8.82
N PHE A 345 22.36 20.31 -9.22
CA PHE A 345 21.09 20.84 -9.70
C PHE A 345 20.36 21.61 -8.59
N ALA A 346 20.14 20.98 -7.44
CA ALA A 346 19.44 21.62 -6.32
C ALA A 346 20.12 22.94 -5.92
N ARG A 347 21.43 22.90 -5.69
CA ARG A 347 22.22 24.09 -5.32
C ARG A 347 22.14 25.20 -6.38
N SER A 348 22.30 24.85 -7.64
CA SER A 348 22.33 25.85 -8.72
C SER A 348 20.95 26.49 -8.96
N MET A 349 19.85 25.73 -8.80
CA MET A 349 18.50 26.31 -8.89
C MET A 349 18.25 27.34 -7.79
N PHE A 350 18.61 27.03 -6.54
CA PHE A 350 18.50 27.99 -5.44
C PHE A 350 19.39 29.21 -5.67
N ALA A 351 20.65 28.99 -6.07
CA ALA A 351 21.59 30.07 -6.35
C ALA A 351 21.14 30.98 -7.51
N ALA A 352 20.50 30.44 -8.54
CA ALA A 352 20.00 31.23 -9.67
C ALA A 352 18.88 32.20 -9.29
N MET A 353 18.12 31.91 -8.23
CA MET A 353 17.02 32.77 -7.77
C MET A 353 17.52 34.00 -6.98
N PHE A 354 18.61 33.85 -6.21
CA PHE A 354 19.10 34.90 -5.30
C PHE A 354 19.40 36.25 -5.97
N PRO A 355 20.04 36.32 -7.15
CA PRO A 355 20.30 37.59 -7.83
C PRO A 355 19.04 38.38 -8.20
N LEU A 356 17.90 37.70 -8.40
CA LEU A 356 16.66 38.34 -8.88
C LEU A 356 15.95 39.14 -7.77
N PHE A 357 16.05 38.72 -6.50
CA PHE A 357 15.39 39.39 -5.37
C PHE A 357 16.37 39.92 -4.32
N GLY A 358 17.62 39.47 -4.31
CA GLY A 358 18.63 39.83 -3.31
C GLY A 358 18.80 41.34 -3.12
N PRO A 359 18.99 42.14 -4.19
CA PRO A 359 19.12 43.59 -4.07
C PRO A 359 17.90 44.26 -3.43
N ALA A 360 16.68 43.81 -3.76
CA ALA A 360 15.45 44.34 -3.16
C ALA A 360 15.38 43.99 -1.66
N MET A 361 15.66 42.73 -1.32
CA MET A 361 15.72 42.26 0.08
C MET A 361 16.70 43.07 0.93
N TYR A 362 17.90 43.35 0.42
CA TYR A 362 18.92 44.10 1.13
C TYR A 362 18.59 45.59 1.30
N ASN A 363 17.92 46.20 0.31
CA ASN A 363 17.50 47.60 0.39
C ASN A 363 16.30 47.81 1.32
N ASP A 364 15.34 46.89 1.33
CA ASP A 364 14.09 47.03 2.09
C ASP A 364 14.24 46.63 3.57
N LEU A 365 14.99 45.55 3.83
CA LEU A 365 15.18 45.01 5.20
C LEU A 365 16.37 45.65 5.92
N GLY A 366 17.31 46.25 5.17
CA GLY A 366 18.59 46.74 5.66
C GLY A 366 19.66 45.64 5.71
N TYR A 367 20.93 46.03 5.54
CA TYR A 367 22.05 45.10 5.34
C TYR A 367 22.19 44.06 6.45
N GLN A 368 22.06 44.50 7.70
CA GLN A 368 22.24 43.66 8.88
C GLN A 368 21.11 42.64 9.01
N TRP A 369 19.84 43.08 8.88
CA TRP A 369 18.67 42.22 9.02
C TRP A 369 18.51 41.26 7.85
N ALA A 370 18.84 41.68 6.61
CA ALA A 370 18.87 40.80 5.45
C ALA A 370 19.89 39.67 5.64
N THR A 371 21.11 39.98 6.11
CA THR A 371 22.15 38.98 6.39
C THR A 371 21.77 38.10 7.58
N PHE A 372 21.14 38.67 8.62
CA PHE A 372 20.64 37.92 9.77
C PHE A 372 19.55 36.91 9.39
N LEU A 373 18.62 37.27 8.49
CA LEU A 373 17.60 36.36 7.97
C LEU A 373 18.23 35.15 7.27
N LEU A 374 19.23 35.38 6.41
CA LEU A 374 19.98 34.30 5.74
C LEU A 374 20.76 33.45 6.75
N THR A 375 21.30 34.08 7.80
CA THR A 375 22.02 33.39 8.87
C THR A 375 21.09 32.51 9.70
N MET A 376 19.87 32.96 9.99
CA MET A 376 18.85 32.17 10.70
C MET A 376 18.41 30.97 9.86
N LEU A 377 18.21 31.15 8.55
CA LEU A 377 17.91 30.04 7.65
C LEU A 377 19.07 29.02 7.61
N ALA A 378 20.32 29.50 7.53
CA ALA A 378 21.50 28.65 7.60
C ALA A 378 21.61 27.93 8.96
N ALA A 379 21.28 28.60 10.06
CA ALA A 379 21.30 28.04 11.41
C ALA A 379 20.23 26.95 11.63
N ILE A 380 19.07 27.07 10.97
CA ILE A 380 18.03 26.03 10.98
C ILE A 380 18.49 24.79 10.21
N LEU A 381 19.25 24.98 9.14
CA LEU A 381 19.77 23.88 8.30
C LEU A 381 21.08 23.28 8.83
N ALA A 382 21.83 24.02 9.67
CA ALA A 382 23.11 23.62 10.23
C ALA A 382 23.12 22.29 11.01
N PRO A 383 22.04 21.86 11.72
CA PRO A 383 22.01 20.58 12.41
C PRO A 383 21.84 19.37 11.49
N CYS A 384 21.52 19.54 10.20
CA CYS A 384 21.23 18.40 9.31
C CYS A 384 22.37 17.37 9.21
N PRO A 385 23.66 17.76 9.06
CA PRO A 385 24.78 16.81 9.05
C PRO A 385 24.98 16.15 10.42
N GLU A 386 24.72 16.87 11.50
CA GLU A 386 24.74 16.33 12.87
C GLU A 386 23.60 15.35 13.09
N ILE A 387 22.42 15.58 12.51
CA ILE A 387 21.28 14.68 12.59
C ILE A 387 21.55 13.41 11.77
N GLU A 388 22.19 13.50 10.61
CA GLU A 388 22.54 12.32 9.81
C GLU A 388 23.65 11.49 10.45
N THR A 389 24.67 12.15 10.99
CA THR A 389 25.71 11.46 11.77
C THR A 389 25.21 10.97 13.11
N LEU A 390 24.25 11.64 13.75
CA LEU A 390 23.56 11.16 14.94
C LEU A 390 22.62 10.02 14.56
N LYS A 391 21.96 10.02 13.40
CA LYS A 391 21.17 8.87 12.91
C LYS A 391 22.06 7.70 12.53
N ALA A 392 23.24 7.94 11.99
CA ALA A 392 24.23 6.91 11.71
C ALA A 392 24.83 6.37 13.02
N TYR A 393 25.24 7.25 13.93
CA TYR A 393 25.71 6.89 15.26
C TYR A 393 24.62 6.24 16.12
N ILE A 394 23.35 6.61 15.94
CA ILE A 394 22.20 5.93 16.56
C ILE A 394 22.01 4.60 15.86
N ARG A 395 22.15 4.47 14.54
CA ARG A 395 22.11 3.17 13.85
C ARG A 395 23.26 2.26 14.26
N ASP A 396 24.46 2.79 14.47
CA ASP A 396 25.63 2.07 14.96
C ASP A 396 25.50 1.79 16.43
N LEU A 397 25.00 2.72 17.25
CA LEU A 397 24.65 2.43 18.65
C LEU A 397 23.47 1.50 18.74
N GLU A 398 22.55 1.44 17.78
CA GLU A 398 21.45 0.50 17.70
C GLU A 398 21.91 -0.83 17.09
N ALA A 399 23.02 -0.85 16.35
CA ALA A 399 23.66 -2.05 15.80
C ALA A 399 24.59 -2.65 16.85
N ASP A 400 25.37 -1.84 17.55
CA ASP A 400 26.26 -2.16 18.68
C ASP A 400 25.45 -2.36 19.96
N ALA A 401 24.32 -1.65 20.15
CA ALA A 401 23.29 -2.04 21.11
C ALA A 401 22.50 -3.23 20.59
N ARG A 402 22.24 -3.45 19.30
CA ARG A 402 21.70 -4.75 18.85
C ARG A 402 22.71 -5.86 19.04
N ASP A 403 24.01 -5.62 18.96
CA ASP A 403 25.09 -6.60 19.07
C ASP A 403 25.49 -6.82 20.53
N ARG A 404 25.34 -5.81 21.40
CA ARG A 404 25.38 -5.94 22.86
C ARG A 404 24.08 -6.45 23.41
N GLU A 405 22.94 -6.02 22.90
CA GLU A 405 21.64 -6.60 23.19
C GLU A 405 21.61 -7.99 22.61
N VAL A 406 22.37 -8.32 21.53
CA VAL A 406 22.64 -9.64 20.94
C VAL A 406 23.69 -10.45 21.70
N ALA A 407 24.68 -9.82 22.32
CA ALA A 407 25.63 -10.50 23.21
C ALA A 407 25.00 -10.76 24.58
N LEU A 408 24.19 -9.80 25.07
CA LEU A 408 23.23 -9.93 26.15
C LEU A 408 22.04 -10.77 25.70
N SER A 409 21.77 -10.94 24.39
CA SER A 409 20.68 -11.76 23.81
C SER A 409 21.13 -13.23 23.79
N LEU A 410 22.37 -13.44 23.40
CA LEU A 410 23.12 -14.67 23.54
C LEU A 410 23.33 -15.02 25.02
N GLN A 411 22.94 -14.12 25.94
CA GLN A 411 22.76 -14.38 27.37
C GLN A 411 21.29 -14.23 27.85
N GLU A 412 20.35 -13.70 27.04
CA GLU A 412 18.97 -13.26 27.34
C GLU A 412 18.30 -12.53 26.11
N ALA A 413 17.95 -13.21 25.01
CA ALA A 413 17.60 -12.59 23.70
C ALA A 413 16.13 -12.49 23.34
N PRO A 414 15.56 -11.50 22.56
CA PRO A 414 16.07 -10.22 22.03
C PRO A 414 15.02 -9.04 21.99
N SER A 415 15.33 -8.07 21.12
CA SER A 415 14.93 -6.67 20.85
C SER A 415 13.54 -6.30 20.29
N THR A 416 13.19 -5.00 20.40
CA THR A 416 12.84 -4.04 19.32
C THR A 416 11.62 -3.12 19.55
N SER A 417 11.83 -1.81 19.32
CA SER A 417 10.95 -0.89 18.56
C SER A 417 11.75 0.43 18.38
N SER A 418 11.66 1.26 17.34
CA SER A 418 10.67 1.47 16.26
C SER A 418 11.24 2.54 15.32
N VAL A 419 10.95 2.52 14.02
CA VAL A 419 10.69 3.77 13.25
C VAL A 419 9.66 3.53 12.13
N SER A 420 8.84 4.56 11.98
CA SER A 420 7.65 4.83 11.18
C SER A 420 7.88 5.34 9.73
N ALA A 421 6.84 5.12 8.92
CA ALA A 421 6.22 6.00 7.90
C ALA A 421 7.03 6.50 6.68
N VAL A 422 6.49 6.27 5.48
CA VAL A 422 6.73 7.05 4.26
C VAL A 422 5.43 7.23 3.45
N ASP A 423 5.32 8.43 2.89
CA ASP A 423 4.20 9.11 2.26
C ASP A 423 3.66 8.57 0.91
N SER A 424 2.43 9.01 0.67
CA SER A 424 1.62 9.08 -0.54
C SER A 424 2.33 9.32 -1.88
N ALA A 425 1.91 8.58 -2.92
CA ALA A 425 2.14 8.92 -4.32
C ALA A 425 0.80 9.05 -5.07
N GLN A 426 0.63 10.20 -5.71
CA GLN A 426 -0.46 10.53 -6.64
C GLN A 426 -0.39 9.65 -7.89
N CYS A 427 -1.54 9.15 -8.36
CA CYS A 427 -1.70 8.65 -9.73
C CYS A 427 -2.87 9.38 -10.39
N THR A 428 -2.57 10.11 -11.46
CA THR A 428 -3.49 10.80 -12.34
C THR A 428 -3.87 9.88 -13.52
N GLY A 429 -5.14 9.85 -13.89
CA GLY A 429 -5.59 9.35 -15.20
C GLY A 429 -6.77 8.37 -15.19
N SER A 430 -8.01 8.89 -15.10
CA SER A 430 -9.24 8.39 -15.75
C SER A 430 -10.45 8.96 -14.99
N GLN A 431 -11.19 9.88 -15.62
CA GLN A 431 -12.45 10.42 -15.10
C GLN A 431 -13.46 9.28 -14.88
N THR A 432 -13.95 9.10 -13.65
CA THR A 432 -15.07 8.21 -13.34
C THR A 432 -16.36 9.02 -13.23
N SER A 433 -17.31 8.77 -14.13
CA SER A 433 -18.67 9.32 -14.12
C SER A 433 -19.54 8.84 -12.94
N GLY A 434 -19.03 7.95 -12.07
CA GLY A 434 -19.74 7.38 -10.93
C GLY A 434 -19.71 8.21 -9.64
N ALA A 435 -19.07 9.39 -9.64
CA ALA A 435 -18.80 10.18 -8.43
C ALA A 435 -20.06 10.59 -7.63
N ARG A 436 -21.25 10.61 -8.25
CA ARG A 436 -22.51 10.99 -7.60
C ARG A 436 -23.30 9.83 -7.00
N ALA A 437 -22.98 8.57 -7.30
CA ALA A 437 -23.73 7.40 -6.81
C ALA A 437 -23.18 6.82 -5.48
N ALA A 438 -22.55 7.63 -4.64
CA ALA A 438 -21.99 7.23 -3.36
C ALA A 438 -22.00 8.38 -2.33
N ILE A 439 -21.85 8.03 -1.05
CA ILE A 439 -21.90 8.96 0.09
C ILE A 439 -20.50 9.14 0.69
N TRP A 440 -20.19 10.37 1.12
CA TRP A 440 -19.04 10.66 1.97
C TRP A 440 -19.40 10.44 3.45
N ILE A 441 -18.65 9.56 4.12
CA ILE A 441 -18.80 9.24 5.54
C ILE A 441 -17.55 9.71 6.26
N VAL A 442 -17.67 10.59 7.24
CA VAL A 442 -16.53 11.01 8.08
C VAL A 442 -16.38 10.01 9.22
N ASP A 443 -15.21 9.39 9.30
CA ASP A 443 -14.86 8.50 10.41
C ASP A 443 -14.52 9.36 11.64
N GLU A 444 -15.31 9.23 12.72
CA GLU A 444 -15.13 10.02 13.94
C GLU A 444 -13.77 9.78 14.63
N ALA A 445 -13.15 8.61 14.43
CA ALA A 445 -11.88 8.27 15.05
C ALA A 445 -10.66 8.92 14.37
N THR A 446 -10.73 9.13 13.05
CA THR A 446 -9.62 9.69 12.25
C THR A 446 -9.90 11.10 11.73
N GLY A 447 -11.16 11.54 11.75
CA GLY A 447 -11.61 12.80 11.15
C GLY A 447 -11.57 12.81 9.62
N CYS A 448 -11.21 11.70 8.98
CA CYS A 448 -11.03 11.62 7.53
C CYS A 448 -12.31 11.17 6.83
N PRO A 449 -12.76 11.86 5.77
CA PRO A 449 -13.89 11.44 4.96
C PRO A 449 -13.54 10.21 4.11
N ARG A 450 -14.44 9.22 4.10
CA ARG A 450 -14.39 7.99 3.30
C ARG A 450 -15.52 7.99 2.28
N TYR A 451 -15.26 7.45 1.10
CA TYR A 451 -16.24 7.37 0.01
C TYR A 451 -16.84 5.96 -0.07
N CYS A 452 -18.16 5.83 0.09
CA CYS A 452 -18.86 4.54 0.17
C CYS A 452 -20.13 4.49 -0.70
N TYR A 453 -20.34 3.43 -1.48
CA TYR A 453 -21.57 3.20 -2.25
C TYR A 453 -22.81 3.00 -1.36
N TYR A 454 -23.98 3.36 -1.88
CA TYR A 454 -25.28 3.22 -1.20
C TYR A 454 -25.67 1.76 -0.84
N SER A 455 -25.10 0.78 -1.54
CA SER A 455 -25.30 -0.65 -1.26
C SER A 455 -24.48 -1.17 -0.08
N SER A 456 -23.49 -0.41 0.37
CA SER A 456 -22.53 -0.86 1.38
C SER A 456 -23.12 -0.93 2.78
N THR A 457 -22.66 -1.89 3.58
CA THR A 457 -23.02 -2.02 5.01
C THR A 457 -22.67 -0.74 5.79
N ALA A 458 -21.52 -0.13 5.51
CA ALA A 458 -21.08 1.12 6.14
C ALA A 458 -22.03 2.29 5.88
N SER A 459 -22.54 2.42 4.64
CA SER A 459 -23.53 3.45 4.31
C SER A 459 -24.85 3.26 5.06
N VAL A 460 -25.30 2.01 5.22
CA VAL A 460 -26.53 1.69 5.96
C VAL A 460 -26.35 1.97 7.44
N ILE A 461 -25.23 1.56 8.02
CA ILE A 461 -24.85 1.87 9.40
C ILE A 461 -24.89 3.39 9.65
N HIS A 462 -24.26 4.17 8.78
CA HIS A 462 -24.23 5.63 8.90
C HIS A 462 -25.64 6.23 8.84
N ARG A 463 -26.51 5.73 7.94
CA ARG A 463 -27.91 6.16 7.84
C ARG A 463 -28.74 5.76 9.07
N CYS A 464 -28.54 4.55 9.61
CA CYS A 464 -29.17 4.11 10.87
C CYS A 464 -28.78 5.03 12.03
N HIS A 465 -27.50 5.36 12.16
CA HIS A 465 -26.97 6.22 13.21
C HIS A 465 -27.51 7.66 13.10
N LYS A 466 -27.52 8.24 11.88
CA LYS A 466 -28.12 9.55 11.60
C LYS A 466 -29.61 9.57 11.96
N TYR A 467 -30.33 8.49 11.68
CA TYR A 467 -31.74 8.37 12.04
C TYR A 467 -31.94 8.30 13.56
N LEU A 468 -31.19 7.45 14.28
CA LEU A 468 -31.28 7.32 15.74
C LEU A 468 -30.92 8.62 16.47
N SER A 469 -29.84 9.29 16.08
CA SER A 469 -29.45 10.58 16.66
C SER A 469 -30.52 11.64 16.46
N SER A 470 -31.12 11.70 15.26
CA SER A 470 -32.23 12.63 14.99
C SER A 470 -33.51 12.30 15.80
N ALA A 471 -33.78 11.02 16.06
CA ALA A 471 -34.97 10.57 16.75
C ALA A 471 -34.87 10.68 18.28
N LEU A 472 -33.68 10.45 18.85
CA LEU A 472 -33.46 10.44 20.31
C LEU A 472 -32.96 11.77 20.87
N GLY A 473 -32.49 12.71 20.03
CA GLY A 473 -32.03 14.03 20.46
C GLY A 473 -30.73 14.02 21.30
N GLU A 474 -30.02 12.89 21.35
CA GLU A 474 -28.74 12.76 22.03
C GLU A 474 -27.56 13.09 21.09
N PRO A 475 -26.46 13.68 21.60
CA PRO A 475 -25.23 13.87 20.82
C PRO A 475 -24.72 12.52 20.33
N ALA A 476 -24.27 12.49 19.07
CA ALA A 476 -23.77 11.34 18.32
C ALA A 476 -23.29 10.17 19.22
N LEU A 477 -24.05 9.07 19.23
CA LEU A 477 -23.63 7.83 19.86
C LEU A 477 -22.22 7.47 19.36
N GLN A 478 -21.23 7.29 20.26
CA GLN A 478 -19.93 6.71 19.92
C GLN A 478 -20.15 5.48 19.04
N ASP A 479 -19.66 5.55 17.81
CA ASP A 479 -20.05 4.73 16.65
C ASP A 479 -20.31 3.24 16.99
N PRO A 480 -21.56 2.86 17.36
CA PRO A 480 -21.83 1.57 18.00
C PRO A 480 -21.70 0.42 17.00
N PHE A 481 -21.80 0.73 15.71
CA PHE A 481 -21.75 -0.19 14.59
C PHE A 481 -20.34 -0.44 14.04
N SER A 482 -19.31 0.21 14.61
CA SER A 482 -17.94 -0.09 14.24
C SER A 482 -17.59 -1.50 14.73
N LEU A 483 -17.35 -2.44 13.81
CA LEU A 483 -16.44 -3.56 14.06
C LEU A 483 -15.00 -2.98 14.06
N GLY A 484 -14.76 -1.96 14.88
CA GLY A 484 -13.52 -1.23 14.99
C GLY A 484 -12.50 -1.97 15.85
N SER A 485 -11.25 -1.86 15.44
CA SER A 485 -10.04 -2.40 16.04
C SER A 485 -9.94 -2.17 17.56
N ALA A 486 -10.42 -3.13 18.32
CA ALA A 486 -9.94 -3.37 19.68
C ALA A 486 -9.51 -4.83 19.84
N ALA A 487 -8.94 -5.44 18.82
CA ALA A 487 -7.76 -6.20 19.17
C ALA A 487 -6.69 -5.12 19.34
N SER A 488 -6.41 -4.70 20.57
CA SER A 488 -5.00 -4.84 20.94
C SER A 488 -4.61 -6.23 20.42
N PRO A 489 -3.58 -6.37 19.56
CA PRO A 489 -3.02 -7.71 19.36
C PRO A 489 -2.93 -8.26 20.77
N ILE A 490 -3.68 -9.34 21.09
CA ILE A 490 -3.84 -9.85 22.46
C ILE A 490 -2.56 -9.52 23.16
N GLY A 491 -2.62 -8.56 24.09
CA GLY A 491 -1.42 -7.88 24.54
C GLY A 491 -0.39 -8.95 24.80
N ILE A 492 0.66 -8.98 23.98
CA ILE A 492 1.91 -9.51 24.47
C ILE A 492 2.25 -8.47 25.52
N ALA A 493 1.71 -8.67 26.72
CA ALA A 493 2.38 -8.27 27.92
C ALA A 493 3.84 -8.58 27.66
N ASN A 494 4.70 -7.59 27.83
CA ASN A 494 6.15 -7.69 27.78
C ASN A 494 6.63 -8.92 28.60
N GLU A 495 6.53 -10.10 28.02
CA GLU A 495 7.01 -11.37 28.52
C GLU A 495 7.99 -11.87 27.49
N GLY A 496 9.08 -11.11 27.35
CA GLY A 496 10.31 -11.63 26.82
C GLY A 496 10.22 -12.27 25.43
N PRO A 497 11.16 -13.14 25.12
CA PRO A 497 11.44 -13.50 23.75
C PRO A 497 11.12 -14.96 23.48
N TYR A 498 9.93 -15.20 22.94
CA TYR A 498 9.46 -16.52 22.54
C TYR A 498 9.99 -16.97 21.18
N SER A 499 11.16 -16.51 20.74
CA SER A 499 11.82 -17.02 19.53
C SER A 499 12.20 -18.51 19.66
N ASN A 500 12.33 -19.02 20.89
CA ASN A 500 12.67 -20.41 21.17
C ASN A 500 11.47 -21.34 21.43
N LEU A 501 10.22 -20.86 21.43
CA LEU A 501 9.10 -21.64 22.01
C LEU A 501 8.05 -22.18 21.03
N ILE A 502 8.14 -21.92 19.72
CA ILE A 502 7.15 -22.43 18.75
C ILE A 502 7.83 -22.87 17.44
N SER A 503 8.83 -23.75 17.51
CA SER A 503 9.24 -24.53 16.32
C SER A 503 8.26 -25.69 16.14
N MET A 504 7.44 -25.67 15.09
CA MET A 504 6.61 -26.82 14.75
C MET A 504 7.49 -27.95 14.21
N THR A 505 7.17 -29.17 14.61
CA THR A 505 7.76 -30.37 13.98
C THR A 505 7.26 -30.50 12.54
N ARG A 506 8.05 -31.15 11.66
CA ARG A 506 7.64 -31.45 10.29
C ARG A 506 6.26 -32.11 10.21
N LEU A 507 5.98 -33.05 11.11
CA LEU A 507 4.69 -33.75 11.17
C LEU A 507 3.51 -32.82 11.52
N GLN A 508 3.72 -31.82 12.36
CA GLN A 508 2.70 -30.81 12.67
C GLN A 508 2.46 -29.87 11.49
N GLU A 509 3.51 -29.45 10.79
CA GLU A 509 3.36 -28.64 9.57
C GLU A 509 2.64 -29.42 8.47
N GLU A 510 3.02 -30.66 8.22
CA GLU A 510 2.37 -31.54 7.23
C GLU A 510 0.89 -31.76 7.57
N HIS A 511 0.51 -31.83 8.85
CA HIS A 511 -0.90 -31.88 9.25
C HIS A 511 -1.67 -30.62 8.81
N TYR A 512 -1.12 -29.43 9.06
CA TYR A 512 -1.74 -28.17 8.63
C TYR A 512 -1.74 -28.02 7.11
N LEU A 513 -0.71 -28.46 6.40
CA LEU A 513 -0.68 -28.46 4.94
C LEU A 513 -1.73 -29.41 4.36
N ASN A 514 -1.91 -30.61 4.92
CA ASN A 514 -3.00 -31.51 4.51
C ASN A 514 -4.38 -30.87 4.72
N LEU A 515 -4.52 -30.12 5.82
CA LEU A 515 -5.73 -29.36 6.11
C LEU A 515 -5.98 -28.25 5.07
N PHE A 516 -4.94 -27.58 4.55
CA PHE A 516 -5.04 -26.59 3.47
C PHE A 516 -5.69 -27.19 2.21
N TRP A 517 -5.18 -28.34 1.77
CA TRP A 517 -5.65 -29.00 0.54
C TRP A 517 -7.10 -29.44 0.61
N GLN A 518 -7.58 -29.79 1.81
CA GLN A 518 -8.98 -30.19 2.06
C GLN A 518 -9.93 -29.01 2.30
N SER A 519 -9.42 -27.79 2.44
CA SER A 519 -10.22 -26.62 2.83
C SER A 519 -10.08 -25.45 1.86
N TYR A 520 -9.03 -24.63 2.02
CA TYR A 520 -8.85 -23.39 1.27
C TYR A 520 -8.55 -23.62 -0.20
N HIS A 521 -7.76 -24.65 -0.56
CA HIS A 521 -7.43 -24.91 -1.96
C HIS A 521 -8.67 -25.20 -2.81
N ILE A 522 -9.64 -25.91 -2.24
CA ILE A 522 -10.91 -26.26 -2.90
C ILE A 522 -11.78 -25.02 -3.17
N LEU A 523 -11.64 -23.97 -2.36
CA LEU A 523 -12.36 -22.70 -2.53
C LEU A 523 -11.58 -21.72 -3.41
N LEU A 524 -10.25 -21.73 -3.31
CA LEU A 524 -9.33 -20.80 -3.96
C LEU A 524 -8.09 -21.56 -4.49
N PRO A 525 -8.14 -22.09 -5.73
CA PRO A 525 -7.10 -22.95 -6.28
C PRO A 525 -5.90 -22.14 -6.80
N VAL A 526 -5.12 -21.56 -5.88
CA VAL A 526 -4.00 -20.63 -6.21
C VAL A 526 -2.62 -21.28 -6.16
N LEU A 527 -2.51 -22.52 -5.67
CA LEU A 527 -1.26 -23.27 -5.55
C LEU A 527 -1.32 -24.57 -6.36
N HIS A 528 -0.21 -24.96 -6.98
CA HIS A 528 -0.06 -26.28 -7.58
C HIS A 528 0.52 -27.26 -6.55
N PHE A 529 -0.16 -28.39 -6.32
CA PHE A 529 0.20 -29.34 -5.26
C PHE A 529 1.64 -29.87 -5.38
N GLU A 530 2.01 -30.38 -6.55
CA GLU A 530 3.33 -31.02 -6.73
C GLU A 530 4.48 -30.02 -6.62
N THR A 531 4.31 -28.83 -7.25
CA THR A 531 5.32 -27.78 -7.21
C THR A 531 5.51 -27.28 -5.77
N PHE A 532 4.41 -26.99 -5.07
CA PHE A 532 4.46 -26.53 -3.69
C PHE A 532 5.09 -27.59 -2.77
N THR A 533 4.74 -28.86 -2.94
CA THR A 533 5.24 -29.95 -2.09
C THR A 533 6.72 -30.20 -2.31
N ARG A 534 7.18 -30.14 -3.57
CA ARG A 534 8.61 -30.22 -3.91
C ARG A 534 9.38 -29.07 -3.27
N ASP A 535 8.88 -27.85 -3.42
CA ASP A 535 9.54 -26.66 -2.88
C ASP A 535 9.54 -26.70 -1.34
N TYR A 536 8.45 -27.13 -0.71
CA TYR A 536 8.35 -27.34 0.73
C TYR A 536 9.37 -28.37 1.25
N ASN A 537 9.44 -29.54 0.61
CA ASN A 537 10.39 -30.59 0.99
C ASN A 537 11.84 -30.14 0.85
N SER A 538 12.14 -29.26 -0.11
CA SER A 538 13.50 -28.71 -0.30
C SER A 538 13.95 -27.76 0.82
N LEU A 539 13.03 -27.23 1.62
CA LEU A 539 13.35 -26.33 2.72
C LEU A 539 13.86 -27.05 3.97
N TRP A 540 13.59 -28.34 4.11
CA TRP A 540 13.99 -29.10 5.30
C TRP A 540 15.43 -29.58 5.21
N THR A 541 16.16 -29.51 6.31
CA THR A 541 17.47 -30.15 6.44
C THR A 541 17.34 -31.68 6.41
N LEU A 542 18.42 -32.39 6.07
CA LEU A 542 18.42 -33.87 6.00
C LEU A 542 17.99 -34.57 7.30
N ASP A 543 18.15 -33.89 8.44
CA ASP A 543 17.78 -34.39 9.76
C ASP A 543 16.35 -34.00 10.19
N ASP A 544 15.57 -33.36 9.32
CA ASP A 544 14.20 -32.85 9.57
C ASP A 544 14.07 -31.96 10.82
N SER A 545 15.18 -31.37 11.26
CA SER A 545 15.28 -30.62 12.51
C SER A 545 15.01 -29.13 12.33
N VAL A 546 15.34 -28.57 11.17
CA VAL A 546 15.20 -27.14 10.88
C VAL A 546 14.65 -26.94 9.46
N ARG A 547 13.64 -26.08 9.33
CA ARG A 547 13.06 -25.67 8.06
C ARG A 547 13.59 -24.30 7.65
N GLY A 548 13.99 -24.15 6.39
CA GLY A 548 14.38 -22.88 5.77
C GLY A 548 13.25 -21.85 5.69
N ASP A 549 13.62 -20.61 5.34
CA ASP A 549 12.71 -19.48 5.27
C ASP A 549 11.88 -19.46 3.98
N SER A 550 10.55 -19.49 4.11
CA SER A 550 9.63 -19.33 2.99
C SER A 550 8.36 -18.61 3.43
N ALA A 551 8.18 -17.39 2.93
CA ALA A 551 6.99 -16.59 3.21
C ALA A 551 5.70 -17.31 2.77
N LEU A 552 5.74 -18.02 1.63
CA LEU A 552 4.55 -18.71 1.10
C LEU A 552 4.10 -19.84 2.03
N VAL A 553 5.03 -20.65 2.51
CA VAL A 553 4.73 -21.74 3.45
C VAL A 553 4.20 -21.17 4.76
N ASP A 554 4.80 -20.09 5.27
CA ASP A 554 4.36 -19.45 6.51
C ASP A 554 2.94 -18.87 6.43
N VAL A 555 2.55 -18.23 5.31
CA VAL A 555 1.16 -17.75 5.13
C VAL A 555 0.17 -18.92 5.01
N VAL A 556 0.53 -20.00 4.32
CA VAL A 556 -0.33 -21.18 4.20
C VAL A 556 -0.54 -21.83 5.57
N LEU A 557 0.54 -21.99 6.35
CA LEU A 557 0.48 -22.53 7.70
C LEU A 557 -0.29 -21.60 8.63
N SER A 558 -0.16 -20.27 8.52
CA SER A 558 -0.92 -19.34 9.34
C SER A 558 -2.42 -19.44 9.09
N LEU A 559 -2.84 -19.53 7.83
CA LEU A 559 -4.25 -19.77 7.45
C LEU A 559 -4.78 -21.09 8.02
N CYS A 560 -3.97 -22.14 8.01
CA CYS A 560 -4.37 -23.46 8.48
C CYS A 560 -4.33 -23.59 10.00
N ALA A 561 -3.42 -22.90 10.67
CA ALA A 561 -3.40 -22.80 12.14
C ALA A 561 -4.59 -21.97 12.64
N GLN A 562 -4.97 -20.90 11.90
CA GLN A 562 -6.22 -20.17 12.15
C GLN A 562 -7.42 -21.11 12.00
N TYR A 563 -7.46 -21.91 10.92
CA TYR A 563 -8.51 -22.90 10.71
C TYR A 563 -8.57 -23.96 11.81
N GLY A 564 -7.45 -24.59 12.15
CA GLY A 564 -7.37 -25.67 13.13
C GLY A 564 -7.86 -25.24 14.51
N SER A 565 -7.63 -23.98 14.90
CA SER A 565 -8.07 -23.44 16.19
C SER A 565 -9.58 -23.53 16.42
N CYS A 566 -10.40 -23.49 15.36
CA CYS A 566 -11.86 -23.58 15.45
C CYS A 566 -12.35 -24.99 15.82
N PHE A 567 -11.61 -26.05 15.48
CA PHE A 567 -11.99 -27.44 15.79
C PHE A 567 -11.55 -27.91 17.18
N MET A 568 -10.53 -27.28 17.76
CA MET A 568 -9.97 -27.74 19.04
C MET A 568 -10.80 -27.29 20.25
N SER A 569 -11.79 -26.42 20.05
CA SER A 569 -12.67 -25.89 21.10
C SER A 569 -13.87 -26.79 21.44
N SER A 570 -14.18 -27.81 20.64
CA SER A 570 -15.35 -28.68 20.86
C SER A 570 -15.12 -29.82 21.86
N ASN A 571 -13.88 -30.04 22.32
CA ASN A 571 -13.53 -31.05 23.31
C ASN A 571 -13.23 -30.38 24.67
N GLU A 572 -14.24 -30.33 25.54
CA GLU A 572 -14.33 -29.47 26.74
C GLU A 572 -13.32 -29.76 27.88
N GLU A 573 -12.57 -30.87 27.90
CA GLU A 573 -11.76 -31.20 29.08
C GLU A 573 -10.31 -30.68 29.05
N PHE A 574 -9.75 -30.32 27.88
CA PHE A 574 -8.36 -29.84 27.75
C PHE A 574 -8.14 -28.79 26.62
N GLY A 575 -9.19 -28.44 25.85
CA GLY A 575 -9.07 -27.71 24.57
C GLY A 575 -8.74 -26.20 24.66
N GLY A 576 -9.03 -25.53 25.77
CA GLY A 576 -8.88 -24.07 25.88
C GLY A 576 -7.43 -23.56 25.74
N SER A 577 -6.46 -24.31 26.27
CA SER A 577 -5.03 -23.96 26.18
C SER A 577 -4.46 -24.21 24.78
N GLN A 578 -4.86 -25.31 24.12
CA GLN A 578 -4.38 -25.66 22.78
C GLN A 578 -4.98 -24.77 21.68
N ALA A 579 -6.24 -24.37 21.79
CA ALA A 579 -6.84 -23.43 20.83
C ALA A 579 -6.15 -22.05 20.90
N GLN A 580 -5.87 -21.53 22.09
CA GLN A 580 -5.10 -20.30 22.28
C GLN A 580 -3.67 -20.42 21.73
N HIS A 581 -3.03 -21.58 21.89
CA HIS A 581 -1.73 -21.86 21.29
C HIS A 581 -1.78 -21.80 19.75
N SER A 582 -2.79 -22.41 19.12
CA SER A 582 -2.95 -22.39 17.65
C SER A 582 -3.15 -20.97 17.09
N VAL A 583 -3.92 -20.13 17.80
CA VAL A 583 -4.09 -18.71 17.42
C VAL A 583 -2.76 -17.96 17.50
N ARG A 584 -1.98 -18.15 18.57
CA ARG A 584 -0.64 -17.53 18.71
C ARG A 584 0.33 -18.01 17.63
N VAL A 585 0.32 -19.31 17.31
CA VAL A 585 1.12 -19.89 16.21
C VAL A 585 0.75 -19.24 14.89
N SER A 586 -0.55 -19.08 14.60
CA SER A 586 -1.02 -18.46 13.37
C SER A 586 -0.55 -17.00 13.22
N GLN A 587 -0.59 -16.22 14.31
CA GLN A 587 -0.12 -14.84 14.33
C GLN A 587 1.39 -14.75 14.11
N PHE A 588 2.17 -15.56 14.84
CA PHE A 588 3.62 -15.62 14.71
C PHE A 588 4.07 -15.94 13.28
N LEU A 589 3.48 -16.97 12.66
CA LEU A 589 3.80 -17.36 11.28
C LEU A 589 3.42 -16.27 10.28
N PHE A 590 2.28 -15.63 10.46
CA PHE A 590 1.85 -14.54 9.60
C PHE A 590 2.78 -13.32 9.69
N ASP A 591 3.20 -12.95 10.89
CA ASP A 591 4.13 -11.83 11.11
C ASP A 591 5.52 -12.14 10.52
N ARG A 592 6.02 -13.37 10.71
CA ARG A 592 7.24 -13.85 10.06
C ARG A 592 7.12 -13.79 8.53
N ALA A 593 6.01 -14.26 7.96
CA ALA A 593 5.78 -14.20 6.52
C ALA A 593 5.79 -12.77 5.98
N ARG A 594 5.15 -11.84 6.71
CA ARG A 594 5.12 -10.41 6.35
C ARG A 594 6.52 -9.80 6.40
N GLN A 595 7.33 -10.15 7.40
CA GLN A 595 8.72 -9.72 7.48
C GLN A 595 9.54 -10.26 6.30
N LEU A 596 9.41 -11.55 5.96
CA LEU A 596 10.07 -12.18 4.82
C LEU A 596 9.65 -11.58 3.47
N MET A 597 8.40 -11.13 3.33
CA MET A 597 7.95 -10.41 2.12
C MET A 597 8.55 -9.01 2.04
N SER A 598 8.68 -8.31 3.16
CA SER A 598 9.25 -6.95 3.17
C SER A 598 10.71 -6.91 2.70
N THR A 599 11.50 -7.94 3.02
CA THR A 599 12.90 -8.06 2.60
C THR A 599 13.10 -8.51 1.16
N ARG A 600 12.07 -9.09 0.52
CA ARG A 600 12.11 -9.61 -0.87
C ARG A 600 11.41 -8.72 -1.90
N THR A 601 11.11 -7.46 -1.57
CA THR A 601 10.30 -6.56 -2.42
C THR A 601 10.91 -6.22 -3.78
N GLU A 602 12.20 -6.49 -4.00
CA GLU A 602 12.91 -6.16 -5.26
C GLU A 602 12.58 -7.13 -6.42
N TRP A 603 12.07 -8.35 -6.14
CA TRP A 603 11.84 -9.37 -7.16
C TRP A 603 10.35 -9.73 -7.33
N LEU A 604 9.80 -9.42 -8.50
CA LEU A 604 8.42 -9.72 -8.84
C LEU A 604 8.27 -11.20 -9.24
N SER A 605 7.49 -11.97 -8.48
CA SER A 605 7.28 -13.40 -8.74
C SER A 605 5.83 -13.83 -8.52
N ILE A 606 5.44 -14.96 -9.10
CA ILE A 606 4.11 -15.57 -8.88
C ILE A 606 3.91 -15.90 -7.39
N HIS A 607 4.96 -16.34 -6.70
CA HIS A 607 4.92 -16.60 -5.26
C HIS A 607 4.61 -15.34 -4.46
N THR A 608 5.18 -14.19 -4.83
CA THR A 608 4.87 -12.90 -4.18
C THR A 608 3.39 -12.55 -4.34
N VAL A 609 2.80 -12.76 -5.51
CA VAL A 609 1.35 -12.57 -5.75
C VAL A 609 0.52 -13.53 -4.89
N GLN A 610 0.89 -14.82 -4.85
CA GLN A 610 0.22 -15.84 -4.03
C GLN A 610 0.27 -15.49 -2.54
N CYS A 611 1.42 -15.04 -2.03
CA CYS A 611 1.58 -14.64 -0.64
C CYS A 611 0.67 -13.45 -0.28
N HIS A 612 0.64 -12.39 -1.11
CA HIS A 612 -0.24 -11.24 -0.86
C HIS A 612 -1.73 -11.62 -0.95
N LEU A 613 -2.12 -12.46 -1.92
CA LEU A 613 -3.50 -12.93 -2.05
C LEU A 613 -3.93 -13.77 -0.83
N LEU A 614 -3.12 -14.73 -0.40
CA LEU A 614 -3.39 -15.55 0.79
C LEU A 614 -3.34 -14.72 2.07
N SER A 615 -2.48 -13.70 2.14
CA SER A 615 -2.45 -12.75 3.25
C SER A 615 -3.73 -11.93 3.34
N ALA A 616 -4.29 -11.50 2.19
CA ALA A 616 -5.58 -10.83 2.16
C ALA A 616 -6.70 -11.73 2.71
N VAL A 617 -6.69 -13.03 2.39
CA VAL A 617 -7.65 -14.00 2.97
C VAL A 617 -7.49 -14.11 4.49
N TYR A 618 -6.26 -14.23 4.98
CA TYR A 618 -5.98 -14.32 6.42
C TYR A 618 -6.45 -13.06 7.18
N LEU A 619 -6.20 -11.88 6.62
CA LEU A 619 -6.63 -10.60 7.19
C LEU A 619 -8.15 -10.44 7.14
N ALA A 620 -8.78 -10.85 6.04
CA ALA A 620 -10.23 -10.82 5.89
C ALA A 620 -10.91 -11.72 6.93
N ASN A 621 -10.36 -12.91 7.20
CA ASN A 621 -10.83 -13.81 8.25
C ASN A 621 -10.75 -13.16 9.64
N ASN A 622 -9.68 -12.43 9.94
CA ASN A 622 -9.55 -11.68 11.20
C ASN A 622 -10.40 -10.40 11.26
N SER A 623 -11.31 -10.18 10.31
CA SER A 623 -12.13 -8.96 10.20
C SER A 623 -11.31 -7.67 10.03
N LEU A 624 -10.06 -7.78 9.55
CA LEU A 624 -9.18 -6.65 9.21
C LEU A 624 -9.32 -6.28 7.73
N THR A 625 -10.53 -5.89 7.33
CA THR A 625 -10.92 -5.73 5.91
C THR A 625 -10.12 -4.65 5.17
N ASN A 626 -9.75 -3.55 5.83
CA ASN A 626 -8.91 -2.51 5.22
C ASN A 626 -7.49 -3.04 4.90
N ALA A 627 -6.85 -3.70 5.86
CA ALA A 627 -5.54 -4.31 5.65
C ALA A 627 -5.59 -5.43 4.60
N ALA A 628 -6.70 -6.18 4.56
CA ALA A 628 -6.95 -7.18 3.53
C ALA A 628 -7.05 -6.54 2.14
N HIS A 629 -7.76 -5.42 2.02
CA HIS A 629 -7.89 -4.65 0.78
C HIS A 629 -6.53 -4.10 0.30
N ASP A 630 -5.70 -3.58 1.22
CA ASP A 630 -4.35 -3.10 0.88
C ASP A 630 -3.43 -4.22 0.40
N SER A 631 -3.49 -5.39 1.07
CA SER A 631 -2.74 -6.59 0.66
C SER A 631 -3.21 -7.08 -0.71
N LEU A 632 -4.51 -7.07 -0.97
CA LEU A 632 -5.09 -7.44 -2.26
C LEU A 632 -4.69 -6.45 -3.36
N ALA A 633 -4.63 -5.14 -3.06
CA ALA A 633 -4.15 -4.14 -4.01
C ALA A 633 -2.66 -4.32 -4.37
N GLN A 634 -1.83 -4.82 -3.45
CA GLN A 634 -0.46 -5.24 -3.75
C GLN A 634 -0.44 -6.49 -4.64
N ALA A 635 -1.27 -7.49 -4.33
CA ALA A 635 -1.41 -8.69 -5.17
C ALA A 635 -1.84 -8.34 -6.60
N LEU A 636 -2.84 -7.47 -6.76
CA LEU A 636 -3.34 -7.04 -8.06
C LEU A 636 -2.28 -6.28 -8.87
N ARG A 637 -1.59 -5.31 -8.26
CA ARG A 637 -0.51 -4.56 -8.93
C ARG A 637 0.60 -5.50 -9.40
N ASN A 638 1.01 -6.43 -8.56
CA ASN A 638 2.02 -7.43 -8.90
C ASN A 638 1.54 -8.39 -10.00
N ALA A 639 0.28 -8.80 -9.98
CA ALA A 639 -0.33 -9.64 -11.01
C ALA A 639 -0.42 -8.93 -12.37
N LEU A 640 -0.76 -7.64 -12.39
CA LEU A 640 -0.77 -6.81 -13.59
C LEU A 640 0.65 -6.67 -14.16
N ALA A 641 1.64 -6.39 -13.31
CA ALA A 641 3.03 -6.28 -13.72
C ALA A 641 3.61 -7.61 -14.27
N LEU A 642 3.15 -8.76 -13.78
CA LEU A 642 3.48 -10.09 -14.34
C LEU A 642 2.69 -10.45 -15.61
N GLY A 643 1.73 -9.62 -16.03
CA GLY A 643 0.90 -9.90 -17.20
C GLY A 643 -0.13 -11.01 -17.01
N LEU A 644 -0.53 -11.35 -15.76
CA LEU A 644 -1.49 -12.44 -15.50
C LEU A 644 -2.90 -12.20 -16.07
N HIS A 645 -3.21 -10.95 -16.44
CA HIS A 645 -4.46 -10.55 -17.07
C HIS A 645 -4.50 -10.80 -18.59
N HIS A 646 -3.36 -11.13 -19.19
CA HIS A 646 -3.25 -11.52 -20.58
C HIS A 646 -3.40 -13.04 -20.74
N GLY A 647 -3.92 -13.47 -21.88
CA GLY A 647 -3.91 -14.88 -22.26
C GLY A 647 -2.47 -15.43 -22.29
N ALA A 648 -2.25 -16.59 -21.69
CA ALA A 648 -0.94 -17.22 -21.67
C ALA A 648 -0.49 -17.62 -23.10
N PRO A 649 0.81 -17.49 -23.44
CA PRO A 649 1.30 -17.85 -24.77
C PRO A 649 1.13 -19.36 -25.04
N PRO A 650 0.90 -19.76 -26.31
CA PRO A 650 0.61 -21.16 -26.65
C PRO A 650 1.77 -22.12 -26.33
N THR A 651 3.00 -21.62 -26.25
CA THR A 651 4.22 -22.38 -25.95
C THR A 651 4.37 -22.76 -24.47
N MET A 652 3.56 -22.20 -23.57
CA MET A 652 3.64 -22.45 -22.13
C MET A 652 3.01 -23.80 -21.75
N PRO A 653 3.52 -24.54 -20.75
CA PRO A 653 2.90 -25.76 -20.26
C PRO A 653 1.48 -25.53 -19.75
N GLU A 654 0.56 -26.46 -20.03
CA GLU A 654 -0.87 -26.29 -19.74
C GLU A 654 -1.16 -26.10 -18.24
N GLN A 655 -0.44 -26.82 -17.37
CA GLN A 655 -0.54 -26.67 -15.92
C GLN A 655 -0.22 -25.24 -15.44
N GLU A 656 0.79 -24.61 -16.06
CA GLU A 656 1.18 -23.24 -15.70
C GLU A 656 0.15 -22.22 -16.21
N LYS A 657 -0.46 -22.46 -17.38
CA LYS A 657 -1.56 -21.63 -17.89
C LYS A 657 -2.75 -21.64 -16.94
N VAL A 658 -3.19 -22.84 -16.53
CA VAL A 658 -4.32 -23.02 -15.60
C VAL A 658 -4.03 -22.35 -14.25
N LEU A 659 -2.81 -22.50 -13.70
CA LEU A 659 -2.43 -21.84 -12.46
C LEU A 659 -2.50 -20.30 -12.56
N ARG A 660 -1.95 -19.73 -13.64
CA ARG A 660 -1.97 -18.27 -13.87
C ARG A 660 -3.39 -17.73 -14.00
N GLN A 661 -4.24 -18.44 -14.73
CA GLN A 661 -5.66 -18.11 -14.89
C GLN A 661 -6.39 -18.16 -13.55
N ASN A 662 -6.19 -19.22 -12.77
CA ASN A 662 -6.81 -19.36 -11.46
C ASN A 662 -6.37 -18.26 -10.49
N ILE A 663 -5.10 -17.86 -10.49
CA ILE A 663 -4.60 -16.75 -9.66
C ILE A 663 -5.30 -15.44 -10.04
N TRP A 664 -5.36 -15.12 -11.34
CA TRP A 664 -6.02 -13.90 -11.82
C TRP A 664 -7.50 -13.85 -11.41
N TRP A 665 -8.26 -14.92 -11.68
CA TRP A 665 -9.68 -14.97 -11.35
C TRP A 665 -9.96 -15.10 -9.85
N SER A 666 -9.00 -15.61 -9.08
CA SER A 666 -9.04 -15.59 -7.61
C SER A 666 -8.89 -14.17 -7.06
N ILE A 667 -7.96 -13.38 -7.59
CA ILE A 667 -7.80 -11.95 -7.25
C ILE A 667 -9.09 -11.20 -7.61
N TYR A 668 -9.64 -11.44 -8.81
CA TYR A 668 -10.90 -10.83 -9.25
C TYR A 668 -12.06 -11.13 -8.29
N THR A 669 -12.20 -12.40 -7.91
CA THR A 669 -13.28 -12.85 -7.02
C THR A 669 -13.16 -12.20 -5.63
N MET A 670 -11.94 -12.12 -5.10
CA MET A 670 -11.66 -11.47 -3.81
C MET A 670 -11.84 -9.95 -3.87
N ASP A 671 -11.47 -9.30 -4.97
CA ASP A 671 -11.64 -7.85 -5.17
C ASP A 671 -13.11 -7.48 -5.09
N VAL A 672 -13.95 -8.13 -5.91
CA VAL A 672 -15.40 -7.85 -5.92
C VAL A 672 -16.00 -8.03 -4.54
N ARG A 673 -15.63 -9.10 -3.84
CA ARG A 673 -16.15 -9.38 -2.51
C ARG A 673 -15.72 -8.34 -1.47
N ILE A 674 -14.42 -8.07 -1.32
CA ILE A 674 -13.91 -7.13 -0.31
C ILE A 674 -14.38 -5.70 -0.62
N SER A 675 -14.40 -5.29 -1.90
CA SER A 675 -14.88 -3.96 -2.31
C SER A 675 -16.37 -3.78 -2.07
N LEU A 676 -17.22 -4.78 -2.35
CA LEU A 676 -18.64 -4.73 -2.01
C LEU A 676 -18.87 -4.65 -0.50
N ASP A 677 -18.10 -5.40 0.27
CA ASP A 677 -18.16 -5.40 1.74
C ASP A 677 -17.75 -4.06 2.36
N LEU A 678 -16.73 -3.40 1.80
CA LEU A 678 -16.25 -2.07 2.21
C LEU A 678 -17.11 -0.94 1.63
N GLY A 679 -17.82 -1.19 0.53
CA GLY A 679 -18.50 -0.16 -0.24
C GLY A 679 -17.59 0.70 -1.11
N GLN A 680 -16.38 0.22 -1.40
CA GLN A 680 -15.38 0.97 -2.17
C GLN A 680 -15.45 0.61 -3.66
N PRO A 681 -14.92 1.47 -4.56
CA PRO A 681 -14.69 1.11 -5.95
C PRO A 681 -13.83 -0.15 -6.07
N PHE A 682 -14.11 -0.97 -7.08
CA PHE A 682 -13.29 -2.14 -7.40
C PHE A 682 -11.87 -1.71 -7.79
N LEU A 683 -10.85 -2.46 -7.36
CA LEU A 683 -9.44 -2.07 -7.50
C LEU A 683 -8.95 -2.04 -8.96
N GLY A 684 -9.50 -2.89 -9.83
CA GLY A 684 -9.06 -3.03 -11.22
C GLY A 684 -10.15 -2.72 -12.25
N ASN A 685 -9.77 -2.06 -13.36
CA ASN A 685 -10.59 -1.98 -14.56
C ASN A 685 -10.32 -3.19 -15.47
N HIS A 686 -11.29 -4.10 -15.62
CA HIS A 686 -11.10 -5.37 -16.35
C HIS A 686 -11.43 -5.30 -17.84
N SER A 687 -11.79 -4.12 -18.37
CA SER A 687 -12.10 -3.94 -19.79
C SER A 687 -10.94 -4.30 -20.74
N GLY A 688 -9.69 -4.34 -20.26
CA GLY A 688 -8.50 -4.75 -21.01
C GLY A 688 -8.00 -6.18 -20.77
N ALA A 689 -8.68 -6.99 -19.94
CA ALA A 689 -8.24 -8.36 -19.68
C ALA A 689 -8.60 -9.28 -20.86
N THR A 690 -7.60 -10.00 -21.39
CA THR A 690 -7.76 -10.95 -22.52
C THR A 690 -7.75 -12.40 -22.06
N CYS A 691 -7.49 -12.63 -20.77
CA CYS A 691 -7.57 -13.94 -20.14
C CYS A 691 -9.01 -14.47 -20.20
N SER A 692 -9.22 -15.60 -20.87
CA SER A 692 -10.53 -16.25 -20.95
C SER A 692 -10.97 -16.76 -19.58
N VAL A 693 -12.27 -16.65 -19.28
CA VAL A 693 -12.88 -17.42 -18.20
C VAL A 693 -12.81 -18.89 -18.63
N LEU A 694 -12.35 -19.78 -17.77
CA LEU A 694 -12.33 -21.23 -18.07
C LEU A 694 -13.79 -21.69 -18.24
N HIS A 695 -14.25 -21.88 -19.48
CA HIS A 695 -15.67 -22.07 -19.79
C HIS A 695 -16.15 -23.52 -19.67
N THR A 696 -15.24 -24.48 -19.61
CA THR A 696 -15.54 -25.91 -19.75
C THR A 696 -14.85 -26.70 -18.64
N VAL A 697 -15.67 -27.13 -17.66
CA VAL A 697 -15.27 -28.10 -16.61
C VAL A 697 -14.77 -29.42 -17.22
N GLU A 698 -15.09 -29.68 -18.49
CA GLU A 698 -14.77 -30.90 -19.24
C GLU A 698 -13.42 -30.87 -19.98
N GLU A 699 -12.81 -29.70 -20.24
CA GLU A 699 -11.58 -29.62 -21.06
C GLU A 699 -10.27 -29.64 -20.25
N SER A 700 -10.34 -29.50 -18.92
CA SER A 700 -9.14 -29.50 -18.06
C SER A 700 -9.03 -30.81 -17.29
N GLY A 701 -8.62 -31.87 -17.98
CA GLY A 701 -8.16 -33.12 -17.34
C GLY A 701 -6.89 -32.93 -16.48
N THR A 702 -6.31 -31.72 -16.43
CA THR A 702 -5.16 -31.36 -15.61
C THR A 702 -5.60 -30.79 -14.26
N SER A 703 -5.67 -31.66 -13.26
CA SER A 703 -5.90 -31.27 -11.87
C SER A 703 -4.67 -30.52 -11.32
N LEU A 704 -4.88 -29.40 -10.60
CA LEU A 704 -3.82 -28.74 -9.83
C LEU A 704 -3.52 -29.46 -8.50
N LEU A 705 -4.32 -30.47 -8.16
CA LEU A 705 -4.11 -31.45 -7.11
C LEU A 705 -3.48 -32.71 -7.71
N ALA A 706 -2.66 -33.43 -6.93
CA ALA A 706 -2.22 -34.77 -7.32
C ALA A 706 -3.43 -35.69 -7.60
N ASP A 707 -3.26 -36.65 -8.51
CA ASP A 707 -4.31 -37.60 -8.92
C ASP A 707 -4.95 -38.36 -7.74
N ASN A 708 -4.21 -38.56 -6.66
CA ASN A 708 -4.69 -39.22 -5.43
C ASN A 708 -5.54 -38.31 -4.51
N LEU A 709 -5.47 -36.99 -4.71
CA LEU A 709 -6.16 -35.96 -3.93
C LEU A 709 -7.25 -35.24 -4.73
N SER A 710 -7.28 -35.39 -6.06
CA SER A 710 -8.34 -34.85 -6.91
C SER A 710 -9.68 -35.51 -6.56
N THR A 711 -10.51 -34.81 -5.81
CA THR A 711 -11.82 -35.30 -5.39
C THR A 711 -12.87 -35.06 -6.48
N THR A 712 -13.27 -36.12 -7.17
CA THR A 712 -14.47 -36.12 -8.01
C THR A 712 -15.61 -36.84 -7.29
N PHE A 713 -16.80 -36.24 -7.22
CA PHE A 713 -17.99 -36.89 -6.67
C PHE A 713 -19.08 -36.97 -7.74
N ARG A 714 -19.46 -38.19 -8.12
CA ARG A 714 -20.46 -38.46 -9.18
C ARG A 714 -20.19 -37.66 -10.48
N GLY A 715 -18.93 -37.62 -10.92
CA GLY A 715 -18.49 -36.90 -12.12
C GLY A 715 -18.31 -35.39 -11.96
N LEU A 716 -18.64 -34.81 -10.80
CA LEU A 716 -18.40 -33.40 -10.50
C LEU A 716 -16.99 -33.21 -9.92
N PRO A 717 -16.10 -32.40 -10.54
CA PRO A 717 -14.79 -32.10 -9.98
C PRO A 717 -14.88 -31.06 -8.86
N SER A 718 -13.97 -31.13 -7.90
CA SER A 718 -13.91 -30.21 -6.74
C SER A 718 -13.80 -28.74 -7.12
N ILE A 719 -13.21 -28.41 -8.28
CA ILE A 719 -13.07 -27.04 -8.79
C ILE A 719 -14.38 -26.44 -9.34
N ALA A 720 -15.42 -27.25 -9.53
CA ALA A 720 -16.69 -26.79 -10.10
C ALA A 720 -17.33 -25.65 -9.29
N PHE A 721 -17.15 -25.66 -7.97
CA PHE A 721 -17.56 -24.56 -7.10
C PHE A 721 -16.87 -23.25 -7.48
N PHE A 722 -15.54 -23.24 -7.62
CA PHE A 722 -14.78 -22.03 -7.96
C PHE A 722 -15.28 -21.40 -9.26
N HIS A 723 -15.50 -22.20 -10.30
CA HIS A 723 -16.04 -21.71 -11.58
C HIS A 723 -17.46 -21.15 -11.46
N LYS A 724 -18.35 -21.83 -10.74
CA LYS A 724 -19.74 -21.36 -10.57
C LYS A 724 -19.80 -20.10 -9.69
N HIS A 725 -19.00 -20.05 -8.63
CA HIS A 725 -18.84 -18.87 -7.79
C HIS A 725 -18.26 -17.69 -8.57
N LEU A 726 -17.19 -17.90 -9.35
CA LEU A 726 -16.62 -16.88 -10.24
C LEU A 726 -17.66 -16.34 -11.24
N SER A 727 -18.41 -17.23 -11.89
CA SER A 727 -19.47 -16.83 -12.83
C SER A 727 -20.57 -16.00 -12.15
N LEU A 728 -20.93 -16.33 -10.90
CA LEU A 728 -21.86 -15.53 -10.10
C LEU A 728 -21.26 -14.15 -9.80
N THR A 729 -20.01 -14.09 -9.33
CA THR A 729 -19.31 -12.84 -9.02
C THR A 729 -19.18 -11.93 -10.24
N ILE A 730 -18.91 -12.48 -11.42
CA ILE A 730 -18.89 -11.71 -12.68
C ILE A 730 -20.27 -11.12 -12.99
N ALA A 731 -21.35 -11.91 -12.87
CA ALA A 731 -22.70 -11.44 -13.13
C ALA A 731 -23.12 -10.33 -12.13
N VAL A 732 -22.80 -10.52 -10.84
CA VAL A 732 -23.09 -9.56 -9.78
C VAL A 732 -22.31 -8.26 -9.96
N ARG A 733 -21.01 -8.34 -10.27
CA ARG A 733 -20.21 -7.13 -10.52
C ARG A 733 -20.77 -6.32 -11.69
N LYS A 734 -21.10 -6.99 -12.80
CA LYS A 734 -21.72 -6.33 -13.96
C LYS A 734 -23.04 -5.66 -13.61
N ALA A 735 -23.89 -6.36 -12.84
CA ALA A 735 -25.16 -5.81 -12.37
C ALA A 735 -24.95 -4.59 -11.45
N HIS A 736 -23.97 -4.65 -10.55
CA HIS A 736 -23.63 -3.55 -9.63
C HIS A 736 -23.05 -2.34 -10.37
N GLU A 737 -22.08 -2.53 -11.26
CA GLU A 737 -21.49 -1.45 -12.07
C GLU A 737 -22.56 -0.78 -12.96
N ALA A 738 -23.42 -1.57 -13.62
CA ALA A 738 -24.53 -1.06 -14.42
C ALA A 738 -25.52 -0.26 -13.56
N PHE A 739 -25.88 -0.77 -12.38
CA PHE A 739 -26.77 -0.08 -11.45
C PHE A 739 -26.18 1.24 -10.95
N VAL A 740 -24.92 1.26 -10.52
CA VAL A 740 -24.24 2.46 -9.99
C VAL A 740 -24.08 3.52 -11.08
N THR A 741 -23.71 3.12 -12.30
CA THR A 741 -23.58 4.06 -13.43
C THR A 741 -24.94 4.66 -13.83
N HIS A 742 -26.01 3.85 -13.83
CA HIS A 742 -27.37 4.35 -14.05
C HIS A 742 -27.82 5.31 -12.96
N CYS A 743 -27.60 4.98 -11.69
CA CYS A 743 -27.90 5.88 -10.56
C CYS A 743 -27.18 7.23 -10.69
N ALA A 744 -25.90 7.22 -11.10
CA ALA A 744 -25.13 8.44 -11.27
C ALA A 744 -25.69 9.32 -12.40
N ALA A 745 -26.08 8.72 -13.52
CA ALA A 745 -26.70 9.42 -14.64
C ALA A 745 -28.09 9.98 -14.27
N ALA A 746 -28.90 9.23 -13.53
CA ALA A 746 -30.21 9.67 -13.06
C ALA A 746 -30.10 10.85 -12.07
N LEU A 747 -29.11 10.83 -11.17
CA LEU A 747 -28.81 11.94 -10.27
C LEU A 747 -28.35 13.20 -11.00
N GLU A 748 -27.56 13.04 -12.07
CA GLU A 748 -27.15 14.15 -12.92
C GLU A 748 -28.32 14.76 -13.68
N ALA A 749 -29.24 13.93 -14.20
CA ALA A 749 -30.44 14.40 -14.87
C ALA A 749 -31.42 15.13 -13.94
N ALA A 750 -31.49 14.74 -12.66
CA ALA A 750 -32.38 15.33 -11.67
C ALA A 750 -31.80 16.55 -10.93
N ASP A 751 -30.52 16.89 -11.14
CA ASP A 751 -29.77 17.94 -10.41
C ASP A 751 -29.84 17.82 -8.88
N THR A 752 -29.91 16.58 -8.37
CA THR A 752 -29.91 16.27 -6.93
C THR A 752 -28.59 15.65 -6.51
N SER A 753 -28.13 15.97 -5.29
CA SER A 753 -26.85 15.46 -4.77
C SER A 753 -27.00 14.15 -3.99
N ASP A 754 -28.17 13.84 -3.45
CA ASP A 754 -28.43 12.61 -2.69
C ASP A 754 -29.52 11.75 -3.35
N PHE A 755 -29.24 10.45 -3.51
CA PHE A 755 -30.13 9.42 -4.05
C PHE A 755 -31.51 9.39 -3.38
N TYR A 756 -31.59 9.76 -2.09
CA TYR A 756 -32.84 9.68 -1.32
C TYR A 756 -33.73 10.92 -1.39
N GLU A 757 -33.31 12.00 -2.08
CA GLU A 757 -34.08 13.26 -2.17
C GLU A 757 -35.17 13.22 -3.25
N SER A 758 -34.90 12.59 -4.40
CA SER A 758 -35.83 12.55 -5.53
C SER A 758 -36.62 11.24 -5.61
N ALA A 759 -37.95 11.33 -5.63
CA ALA A 759 -38.83 10.17 -5.79
C ALA A 759 -38.65 9.49 -7.15
N ASP A 760 -38.45 10.30 -8.19
CA ASP A 760 -38.40 9.85 -9.58
C ASP A 760 -37.11 9.07 -9.84
N VAL A 761 -35.97 9.54 -9.29
CA VAL A 761 -34.66 8.85 -9.37
C VAL A 761 -34.72 7.47 -8.72
N ILE A 762 -35.35 7.36 -7.53
CA ILE A 762 -35.49 6.08 -6.83
C ILE A 762 -36.36 5.11 -7.62
N LYS A 763 -37.48 5.60 -8.17
CA LYS A 763 -38.40 4.77 -8.96
C LYS A 763 -37.70 4.23 -10.22
N ASP A 764 -37.07 5.11 -10.99
CA ASP A 764 -36.33 4.75 -12.21
C ASP A 764 -35.19 3.77 -11.91
N SER A 765 -34.42 4.02 -10.86
CA SER A 765 -33.33 3.13 -10.44
C SER A 765 -33.82 1.76 -9.94
N ALA A 766 -35.00 1.69 -9.32
CA ALA A 766 -35.61 0.43 -8.90
C ALA A 766 -36.04 -0.42 -10.09
N GLU A 767 -36.72 0.18 -11.08
CA GLU A 767 -37.12 -0.50 -12.31
C GLU A 767 -35.89 -0.99 -13.09
N TYR A 768 -34.83 -0.19 -13.18
CA TYR A 768 -33.59 -0.57 -13.85
C TYR A 768 -32.82 -1.71 -13.14
N LEU A 769 -32.85 -1.78 -11.81
CA LEU A 769 -32.20 -2.87 -11.07
C LEU A 769 -32.79 -4.23 -11.45
N LEU A 770 -34.10 -4.33 -11.68
CA LEU A 770 -34.74 -5.59 -12.11
C LEU A 770 -34.16 -6.10 -13.43
N GLU A 771 -33.80 -5.20 -14.36
CA GLU A 771 -33.17 -5.59 -15.62
C GLU A 771 -31.76 -6.11 -15.42
N CYS A 772 -31.00 -5.44 -14.55
CA CYS A 772 -29.63 -5.79 -14.18
C CYS A 772 -29.55 -7.14 -13.46
N LEU A 773 -30.63 -7.60 -12.82
CA LEU A 773 -30.69 -8.88 -12.09
C LEU A 773 -31.02 -10.10 -12.96
N LYS A 774 -31.46 -9.91 -14.22
CA LYS A 774 -31.78 -11.02 -15.15
C LYS A 774 -30.61 -12.02 -15.29
N PRO A 775 -29.35 -11.58 -15.54
CA PRO A 775 -28.21 -12.51 -15.66
C PRO A 775 -27.91 -13.28 -14.37
N VAL A 776 -28.15 -12.68 -13.21
CA VAL A 776 -27.94 -13.32 -11.89
C VAL A 776 -29.00 -14.40 -11.65
N HIS A 777 -30.25 -14.17 -12.07
CA HIS A 777 -31.31 -15.17 -12.00
C HIS A 777 -31.09 -16.30 -13.00
N ASP A 778 -30.69 -16.00 -14.24
CA ASP A 778 -30.39 -17.03 -15.24
C ASP A 778 -29.19 -17.90 -14.86
N TRP A 779 -28.26 -17.36 -14.08
CA TRP A 779 -27.16 -18.16 -13.52
C TRP A 779 -27.68 -19.29 -12.62
N THR A 780 -28.74 -19.08 -11.82
CA THR A 780 -29.29 -20.11 -10.92
C THR A 780 -29.76 -21.36 -11.68
N LYS A 781 -30.31 -21.17 -12.90
CA LYS A 781 -30.74 -22.25 -13.80
C LYS A 781 -29.56 -23.06 -14.34
N LYS A 782 -28.39 -22.42 -14.48
CA LYS A 782 -27.15 -23.02 -14.99
C LYS A 782 -26.30 -23.72 -13.91
N VAL A 783 -26.74 -23.68 -12.65
CA VAL A 783 -26.07 -24.40 -11.55
C VAL A 783 -26.44 -25.89 -11.62
N PRO A 784 -25.47 -26.82 -11.65
CA PRO A 784 -25.74 -28.25 -11.59
C PRO A 784 -26.47 -28.63 -10.30
N ASP A 785 -27.41 -29.57 -10.36
CA ASP A 785 -28.20 -29.98 -9.19
C ASP A 785 -27.33 -30.55 -8.06
N LEU A 786 -26.18 -31.16 -8.39
CA LEU A 786 -25.20 -31.63 -7.42
C LEU A 786 -24.56 -30.50 -6.58
N LEU A 787 -24.60 -29.25 -7.03
CA LEU A 787 -24.12 -28.07 -6.29
C LEU A 787 -25.25 -27.30 -5.59
N LYS A 788 -26.50 -27.79 -5.67
CA LYS A 788 -27.64 -27.21 -4.97
C LYS A 788 -27.86 -27.94 -3.64
N THR A 789 -28.21 -27.20 -2.60
CA THR A 789 -28.58 -27.81 -1.32
C THR A 789 -30.05 -28.22 -1.35
N PRO A 790 -30.40 -29.51 -1.14
CA PRO A 790 -31.78 -29.94 -1.09
C PRO A 790 -32.53 -29.30 0.09
N ARG A 791 -33.83 -29.07 -0.08
CA ARG A 791 -34.74 -28.50 0.94
C ARG A 791 -35.71 -29.58 1.42
N ARG A 792 -36.08 -29.52 2.71
CA ARG A 792 -37.15 -30.36 3.27
C ARG A 792 -38.50 -29.85 2.77
N GLY A 793 -39.33 -30.73 2.22
CA GLY A 793 -40.65 -30.40 1.66
C GLY A 793 -40.61 -29.82 0.23
N ALA A 794 -41.57 -28.96 -0.12
CA ALA A 794 -41.71 -28.37 -1.47
C ALA A 794 -40.77 -27.16 -1.74
N GLY A 795 -39.74 -26.96 -0.92
CA GLY A 795 -38.81 -25.83 -1.05
C GLY A 795 -37.87 -25.96 -2.25
N ARG A 796 -37.53 -24.85 -2.90
CA ARG A 796 -36.55 -24.81 -4.00
C ARG A 796 -35.20 -24.23 -3.51
N PRO A 797 -34.04 -24.77 -3.94
CA PRO A 797 -32.73 -24.17 -3.65
C PRO A 797 -32.60 -22.75 -4.20
N PHE A 798 -31.80 -21.89 -3.57
CA PHE A 798 -31.66 -20.45 -3.89
C PHE A 798 -32.97 -19.64 -3.79
N SER A 799 -34.03 -20.21 -3.23
CA SER A 799 -35.31 -19.51 -3.01
C SER A 799 -35.30 -18.73 -1.70
N THR A 800 -36.16 -17.71 -1.63
CA THR A 800 -36.46 -17.00 -0.37
C THR A 800 -37.52 -17.71 0.47
N VAL A 801 -38.05 -18.85 0.00
CA VAL A 801 -38.97 -19.71 0.75
C VAL A 801 -38.25 -20.30 1.97
N ARG A 802 -38.81 -20.07 3.17
CA ARG A 802 -38.25 -20.37 4.50
C ARG A 802 -38.23 -21.88 4.85
N SER A 803 -37.98 -22.72 3.85
CA SER A 803 -37.85 -24.17 3.96
C SER A 803 -36.51 -24.57 4.58
N ALA A 804 -36.54 -25.53 5.50
CA ALA A 804 -35.33 -26.06 6.14
C ALA A 804 -34.45 -26.80 5.14
N LEU A 805 -33.13 -26.77 5.37
CA LEU A 805 -32.16 -27.53 4.59
C LEU A 805 -32.22 -29.02 4.95
N ASP A 806 -32.00 -29.89 3.97
CA ASP A 806 -31.80 -31.31 4.21
C ASP A 806 -30.31 -31.62 4.37
N ILE A 807 -29.87 -31.76 5.63
CA ILE A 807 -28.46 -31.87 6.01
C ILE A 807 -27.98 -33.35 6.03
N GLU A 808 -28.91 -34.31 6.02
CA GLU A 808 -28.61 -35.75 6.23
C GLU A 808 -28.22 -36.52 4.94
N GLU A 809 -28.09 -35.83 3.80
CA GLU A 809 -27.68 -36.46 2.54
C GLU A 809 -26.23 -37.00 2.64
N PRO A 810 -25.93 -38.25 2.23
CA PRO A 810 -24.61 -38.86 2.32
C PRO A 810 -23.64 -38.27 1.27
N VAL A 811 -23.20 -37.04 1.51
CA VAL A 811 -22.31 -36.26 0.65
C VAL A 811 -21.02 -35.93 1.41
N PRO A 812 -19.84 -35.93 0.75
CA PRO A 812 -18.60 -35.53 1.40
C PRO A 812 -18.66 -34.13 2.03
N SER A 813 -18.03 -33.94 3.18
CA SER A 813 -18.06 -32.69 3.94
C SER A 813 -17.58 -31.47 3.15
N TRP A 814 -16.59 -31.64 2.26
CA TRP A 814 -16.10 -30.57 1.38
C TRP A 814 -17.16 -30.11 0.37
N LEU A 815 -17.95 -31.04 -0.20
CA LEU A 815 -18.99 -30.71 -1.18
C LEU A 815 -20.21 -30.10 -0.48
N HIS A 816 -20.57 -30.64 0.69
CA HIS A 816 -21.60 -30.06 1.55
C HIS A 816 -21.27 -28.59 1.90
N ARG A 817 -20.01 -28.30 2.22
CA ARG A 817 -19.52 -26.93 2.44
C ARG A 817 -19.68 -26.03 1.21
N GLN A 818 -19.26 -26.51 0.05
CA GLN A 818 -19.35 -25.75 -1.21
C GLN A 818 -20.79 -25.37 -1.55
N ARG A 819 -21.74 -26.30 -1.40
CA ARG A 819 -23.17 -26.05 -1.64
C ARG A 819 -23.70 -24.90 -0.78
N ILE A 820 -23.43 -24.96 0.52
CA ILE A 820 -23.90 -23.97 1.48
C ILE A 820 -23.23 -22.61 1.23
N LEU A 821 -21.92 -22.59 1.02
CA LEU A 821 -21.22 -21.34 0.72
C LEU A 821 -21.73 -20.69 -0.57
N LEU A 822 -22.00 -21.47 -1.61
CA LEU A 822 -22.52 -20.95 -2.88
C LEU A 822 -23.90 -20.31 -2.71
N GLU A 823 -24.79 -20.96 -1.94
CA GLU A 823 -26.11 -20.45 -1.63
C GLU A 823 -26.08 -19.20 -0.74
N LEU A 824 -25.20 -19.19 0.27
CA LEU A 824 -24.97 -18.02 1.12
C LEU A 824 -24.41 -16.83 0.33
N SER A 825 -23.42 -17.05 -0.55
CA SER A 825 -22.87 -15.99 -1.41
C SER A 825 -23.95 -15.40 -2.33
N TYR A 826 -24.82 -16.23 -2.91
CA TYR A 826 -25.94 -15.78 -3.73
C TYR A 826 -26.91 -14.88 -2.95
N HIS A 827 -27.39 -15.33 -1.78
CA HIS A 827 -28.31 -14.52 -0.98
C HIS A 827 -27.64 -13.24 -0.47
N ASN A 828 -26.34 -13.27 -0.16
CA ASN A 828 -25.58 -12.09 0.25
C ASN A 828 -25.48 -11.05 -0.86
N PHE A 829 -25.11 -11.45 -2.08
CA PHE A 829 -25.03 -10.53 -3.21
C PHE A 829 -26.38 -9.89 -3.53
N LEU A 830 -27.47 -10.67 -3.55
CA LEU A 830 -28.81 -10.11 -3.76
C LEU A 830 -29.27 -9.22 -2.61
N MET A 831 -28.96 -9.57 -1.37
CA MET A 831 -29.21 -8.72 -0.22
C MET A 831 -28.54 -7.35 -0.40
N ILE A 832 -27.25 -7.32 -0.75
CA ILE A 832 -26.46 -6.09 -0.99
C ILE A 832 -27.04 -5.26 -2.15
N LEU A 833 -27.42 -5.89 -3.26
CA LEU A 833 -27.99 -5.20 -4.43
C LEU A 833 -29.35 -4.56 -4.14
N HIS A 834 -30.20 -5.21 -3.34
CA HIS A 834 -31.52 -4.68 -2.97
C HIS A 834 -31.50 -3.72 -1.77
N ARG A 835 -30.43 -3.73 -0.96
CA ARG A 835 -30.27 -2.91 0.26
C ARG A 835 -30.44 -1.40 0.06
N PRO A 836 -30.02 -0.75 -1.05
CA PRO A 836 -30.18 0.69 -1.25
C PRO A 836 -31.62 1.18 -1.07
N PHE A 837 -32.63 0.34 -1.30
CA PHE A 837 -34.04 0.72 -1.23
C PHE A 837 -34.65 0.69 0.18
N ILE A 838 -33.88 0.34 1.22
CA ILE A 838 -34.28 0.53 2.61
C ILE A 838 -34.22 2.03 2.95
N ARG A 839 -35.40 2.63 3.18
CA ARG A 839 -35.56 4.08 3.32
C ARG A 839 -36.02 4.48 4.72
N PHE A 840 -35.23 5.33 5.38
CA PHE A 840 -35.59 5.94 6.66
C PHE A 840 -36.56 7.11 6.47
N PRO A 841 -37.51 7.32 7.40
CA PRO A 841 -38.48 8.41 7.28
C PRO A 841 -37.83 9.77 7.59
N SER A 842 -37.45 10.51 6.54
CA SER A 842 -37.13 11.94 6.60
C SER A 842 -37.75 12.69 5.42
N SER A 843 -38.50 13.76 5.72
CA SER A 843 -39.01 14.84 4.85
C SER A 843 -39.61 14.49 3.45
N SER A 844 -40.92 14.77 3.33
CA SER A 844 -41.70 15.15 2.13
C SER A 844 -42.04 14.14 1.01
N VAL A 845 -41.27 13.08 0.77
CA VAL A 845 -41.55 12.19 -0.38
C VAL A 845 -42.45 10.99 -0.01
N GLY A 846 -43.56 10.80 -0.71
CA GLY A 846 -44.56 9.74 -0.51
C GLY A 846 -44.04 8.29 -0.66
N ARG A 847 -44.91 7.30 -0.40
CA ARG A 847 -44.58 5.86 -0.58
C ARG A 847 -44.46 5.52 -2.08
N ILE A 848 -43.38 4.84 -2.44
CA ILE A 848 -43.14 4.32 -3.79
C ILE A 848 -43.26 2.78 -3.72
N PRO A 849 -44.27 2.17 -4.36
CA PRO A 849 -44.54 0.73 -4.26
C PRO A 849 -43.34 -0.15 -4.66
N VAL A 850 -42.72 0.12 -5.81
CA VAL A 850 -41.60 -0.69 -6.37
C VAL A 850 -40.38 -0.69 -5.43
N SER A 851 -40.03 0.47 -4.86
CA SER A 851 -38.95 0.56 -3.87
C SER A 851 -39.25 -0.22 -2.59
N ALA A 852 -40.52 -0.33 -2.19
CA ALA A 852 -40.93 -1.10 -1.02
C ALA A 852 -40.86 -2.61 -1.28
N GLU A 853 -41.05 -3.06 -2.52
CA GLU A 853 -40.85 -4.47 -2.89
C GLU A 853 -39.37 -4.87 -2.79
N HIS A 854 -38.45 -4.03 -3.29
CA HIS A 854 -37.01 -4.28 -3.14
C HIS A 854 -36.55 -4.32 -1.67
N SER A 855 -37.10 -3.47 -0.80
CA SER A 855 -36.75 -3.53 0.63
C SER A 855 -37.25 -4.82 1.30
N VAL A 856 -38.41 -5.34 0.87
CA VAL A 856 -38.93 -6.66 1.29
C VAL A 856 -38.09 -7.82 0.73
N TRP A 857 -37.62 -7.75 -0.52
CA TRP A 857 -36.70 -8.76 -1.05
C TRP A 857 -35.38 -8.79 -0.28
N SER A 858 -34.77 -7.62 -0.03
CA SER A 858 -33.56 -7.52 0.80
C SER A 858 -33.78 -8.13 2.19
N LEU A 859 -34.93 -7.86 2.82
CA LEU A 859 -35.33 -8.47 4.09
C LEU A 859 -35.41 -10.00 4.00
N ASN A 860 -36.07 -10.55 2.98
CA ASN A 860 -36.25 -11.99 2.83
C ASN A 860 -34.91 -12.71 2.61
N HIS A 861 -34.00 -12.13 1.83
CA HIS A 861 -32.64 -12.64 1.67
C HIS A 861 -31.85 -12.61 3.00
N ALA A 862 -32.01 -11.55 3.81
CA ALA A 862 -31.38 -11.48 5.14
C ALA A 862 -31.92 -12.55 6.09
N ILE A 863 -33.25 -12.76 6.15
CA ILE A 863 -33.89 -13.79 6.99
C ILE A 863 -33.38 -15.19 6.63
N ILE A 864 -33.36 -15.53 5.34
CA ILE A 864 -32.91 -16.84 4.87
C ILE A 864 -31.43 -17.06 5.17
N THR A 865 -30.60 -16.02 4.98
CA THR A 865 -29.18 -16.08 5.34
C THR A 865 -28.99 -16.40 6.82
N THR A 866 -29.72 -15.72 7.71
CA THR A 866 -29.70 -16.00 9.16
C THR A 866 -30.21 -17.41 9.48
N GLN A 867 -31.27 -17.88 8.82
CA GLN A 867 -31.83 -19.21 9.05
C GLN A 867 -30.88 -20.32 8.62
N ILE A 868 -30.27 -20.21 7.43
CA ILE A 868 -29.28 -21.16 6.92
C ILE A 868 -28.09 -21.23 7.87
N ILE A 869 -27.51 -20.08 8.21
CA ILE A 869 -26.34 -20.03 9.09
C ILE A 869 -26.67 -20.64 10.46
N ARG A 870 -27.85 -20.33 11.02
CA ARG A 870 -28.27 -20.88 12.30
C ARG A 870 -28.45 -22.40 12.23
N GLN A 871 -29.26 -22.90 11.29
CA GLN A 871 -29.56 -24.32 11.16
C GLN A 871 -28.27 -25.13 10.99
N VAL A 872 -27.42 -24.71 10.05
CA VAL A 872 -26.17 -25.41 9.78
C VAL A 872 -25.23 -25.33 10.98
N SER A 873 -25.15 -24.20 11.70
CA SER A 873 -24.28 -24.08 12.87
C SER A 873 -24.76 -24.89 14.08
N THR A 874 -26.06 -25.21 14.17
CA THR A 874 -26.64 -26.03 15.24
C THR A 874 -26.61 -27.52 14.92
N GLU A 875 -26.82 -27.89 13.65
CA GLU A 875 -26.95 -29.29 13.21
C GLU A 875 -25.62 -29.86 12.67
N SER A 876 -24.64 -29.01 12.35
CA SER A 876 -23.38 -29.42 11.73
C SER A 876 -22.21 -28.50 12.10
N ASP A 877 -20.99 -28.99 11.92
CA ASP A 877 -19.76 -28.22 12.06
C ASP A 877 -19.21 -27.71 10.73
N VAL A 878 -19.95 -27.86 9.63
CA VAL A 878 -19.48 -27.51 8.28
C VAL A 878 -19.14 -26.02 8.13
N LEU A 879 -19.91 -25.13 8.77
CA LEU A 879 -19.71 -23.67 8.77
C LEU A 879 -18.88 -23.14 9.94
N SER A 880 -18.50 -24.00 10.90
CA SER A 880 -17.71 -23.63 12.09
C SER A 880 -16.35 -22.97 11.75
N PHE A 881 -15.90 -23.19 10.52
CA PHE A 881 -14.63 -22.78 9.93
C PHE A 881 -14.59 -21.32 9.44
N VAL A 882 -15.71 -20.78 8.97
CA VAL A 882 -15.65 -19.67 8.03
C VAL A 882 -15.90 -18.38 8.80
N HIS A 883 -14.85 -17.59 9.05
CA HIS A 883 -15.01 -16.22 9.57
C HIS A 883 -15.96 -15.39 8.69
N GLU A 884 -16.05 -15.72 7.41
CA GLU A 884 -17.06 -15.19 6.51
C GLU A 884 -18.50 -15.50 6.93
N THR A 885 -18.79 -16.60 7.62
CA THR A 885 -20.11 -16.85 8.23
C THR A 885 -20.48 -15.75 9.22
N THR A 886 -19.56 -15.36 10.11
CA THR A 886 -19.79 -14.25 11.05
C THR A 886 -19.99 -12.94 10.31
N ARG A 887 -19.26 -12.71 9.20
CA ARG A 887 -19.40 -11.51 8.37
C ARG A 887 -20.73 -11.47 7.61
N LEU A 888 -21.14 -12.56 6.97
CA LEU A 888 -22.42 -12.70 6.28
C LEU A 888 -23.59 -12.54 7.26
N LEU A 889 -23.47 -13.12 8.46
CA LEU A 889 -24.45 -12.96 9.52
C LEU A 889 -24.51 -11.49 10.01
N TRP A 890 -23.36 -10.82 10.13
CA TRP A 890 -23.32 -9.39 10.46
C TRP A 890 -24.01 -8.54 9.40
N ASP A 891 -23.75 -8.80 8.13
CA ASP A 891 -24.35 -8.06 7.02
C ASP A 891 -25.88 -8.26 6.94
N ALA A 892 -26.35 -9.49 7.18
CA ALA A 892 -27.76 -9.79 7.36
C ALA A 892 -28.36 -9.06 8.56
N THR A 893 -27.67 -9.05 9.71
CA THR A 893 -28.14 -8.39 10.94
C THR A 893 -28.28 -6.88 10.76
N VAL A 894 -27.32 -6.22 10.13
CA VAL A 894 -27.39 -4.78 9.81
C VAL A 894 -28.59 -4.50 8.88
N THR A 895 -28.83 -5.36 7.89
CA THR A 895 -29.98 -5.22 6.97
C THR A 895 -31.31 -5.39 7.71
N LEU A 896 -31.41 -6.36 8.62
CA LEU A 896 -32.59 -6.60 9.46
C LEU A 896 -32.87 -5.40 10.39
N LEU A 897 -31.84 -4.88 11.07
CA LEU A 897 -31.94 -3.70 11.93
C LEU A 897 -32.39 -2.47 11.14
N ALA A 898 -31.77 -2.22 9.98
CA ALA A 898 -32.12 -1.10 9.12
C ALA A 898 -33.58 -1.16 8.65
N PHE A 899 -34.05 -2.34 8.24
CA PHE A 899 -35.45 -2.54 7.83
C PHE A 899 -36.42 -2.32 9.00
N ALA A 900 -36.14 -2.90 10.18
CA ALA A 900 -37.00 -2.77 11.36
C ALA A 900 -37.13 -1.30 11.81
N MET A 901 -36.04 -0.54 11.74
CA MET A 901 -36.03 0.90 12.05
C MET A 901 -36.75 1.75 10.99
N ALA A 902 -36.57 1.43 9.70
CA ALA A 902 -37.19 2.15 8.59
C ALA A 902 -38.71 1.92 8.49
N HIS A 903 -39.17 0.70 8.82
CA HIS A 903 -40.55 0.26 8.60
C HIS A 903 -41.18 -0.42 9.84
N PRO A 904 -41.30 0.28 10.98
CA PRO A 904 -41.69 -0.33 12.25
C PRO A 904 -43.09 -0.95 12.25
N PHE A 905 -44.04 -0.36 11.52
CA PHE A 905 -45.45 -0.80 11.46
C PHE A 905 -45.79 -1.66 10.23
N CYS A 906 -44.80 -2.16 9.50
CA CYS A 906 -45.02 -3.03 8.34
C CYS A 906 -45.41 -4.45 8.80
N PRO A 907 -46.32 -5.18 8.12
CA PRO A 907 -46.67 -6.56 8.45
C PRO A 907 -45.47 -7.52 8.54
N HIS A 908 -44.36 -7.19 7.88
CA HIS A 908 -43.14 -8.01 7.85
C HIS A 908 -42.17 -7.69 9.01
N SER A 909 -42.41 -6.60 9.75
CA SER A 909 -41.59 -6.15 10.89
C SER A 909 -41.47 -7.21 12.00
N PRO A 910 -42.54 -7.94 12.40
CA PRO A 910 -42.42 -9.01 13.40
C PRO A 910 -41.51 -10.16 12.94
N SER A 911 -41.53 -10.51 11.64
CA SER A 911 -40.61 -11.51 11.08
C SER A 911 -39.15 -11.04 11.15
N ALA A 912 -38.89 -9.76 10.92
CA ALA A 912 -37.55 -9.17 11.05
C ALA A 912 -37.04 -9.25 12.50
N HIS A 913 -37.89 -8.94 13.49
CA HIS A 913 -37.54 -9.03 14.91
C HIS A 913 -37.25 -10.50 15.33
N ALA A 914 -38.07 -11.44 14.88
CA ALA A 914 -37.81 -12.86 15.13
C ALA A 914 -36.47 -13.32 14.52
N ALA A 915 -36.15 -12.86 13.31
CA ALA A 915 -34.86 -13.14 12.68
C ALA A 915 -33.68 -12.48 13.41
N LEU A 916 -33.84 -11.27 13.95
CA LEU A 916 -32.82 -10.61 14.78
C LEU A 916 -32.50 -11.41 16.06
N GLN A 917 -33.52 -11.94 16.73
CA GLN A 917 -33.32 -12.82 17.89
C GLN A 917 -32.59 -14.11 17.50
N ASN A 918 -32.91 -14.67 16.33
CA ASN A 918 -32.20 -15.83 15.79
C ASN A 918 -30.73 -15.50 15.46
N ALA A 919 -30.46 -14.32 14.92
CA ALA A 919 -29.10 -13.85 14.64
C ALA A 919 -28.29 -13.67 15.93
N LEU A 920 -28.88 -13.05 16.97
CA LEU A 920 -28.26 -12.91 18.29
C LEU A 920 -27.90 -14.27 18.91
N ALA A 921 -28.84 -15.22 18.92
CA ALA A 921 -28.59 -16.57 19.40
C ALA A 921 -27.47 -17.25 18.61
N THR A 922 -27.39 -17.01 17.30
CA THR A 922 -26.34 -17.57 16.44
C THR A 922 -24.98 -16.91 16.70
N PHE A 923 -24.92 -15.59 16.93
CA PHE A 923 -23.68 -14.94 17.35
C PHE A 923 -23.19 -15.46 18.69
N ASP A 924 -24.08 -15.73 19.66
CA ASP A 924 -23.71 -16.31 20.94
C ASP A 924 -23.14 -17.72 20.78
N LEU A 925 -23.73 -18.54 19.91
CA LEU A 925 -23.18 -19.86 19.56
C LEU A 925 -21.78 -19.75 18.93
N LEU A 926 -21.59 -18.80 18.01
CA LEU A 926 -20.29 -18.57 17.36
C LEU A 926 -19.25 -17.94 18.32
N ALA A 927 -19.69 -17.10 19.26
CA ALA A 927 -18.85 -16.53 20.31
C ALA A 927 -18.34 -17.63 21.25
N GLY A 928 -19.20 -18.62 21.58
CA GLY A 928 -18.81 -19.82 22.32
C GLY A 928 -17.73 -20.66 21.62
N ARG A 929 -17.58 -20.52 20.29
CA ARG A 929 -16.53 -21.15 19.48
C ARG A 929 -15.28 -20.27 19.30
N ASN A 930 -15.00 -19.37 20.26
CA ASN A 930 -13.87 -18.43 20.27
C ASN A 930 -13.86 -17.37 19.15
N SER A 931 -15.00 -17.05 18.53
CA SER A 931 -15.07 -15.95 17.57
C SER A 931 -15.24 -14.59 18.30
N HIS A 932 -14.13 -13.87 18.48
CA HIS A 932 -14.17 -12.51 19.06
C HIS A 932 -15.02 -11.54 18.25
N ALA A 933 -15.05 -11.68 16.91
CA ALA A 933 -15.88 -10.88 16.03
C ALA A 933 -17.38 -11.12 16.29
N ALA A 934 -17.78 -12.38 16.52
CA ALA A 934 -19.17 -12.72 16.82
C ALA A 934 -19.62 -12.18 18.17
N TYR A 935 -18.77 -12.26 19.20
CA TYR A 935 -19.04 -11.69 20.53
C TYR A 935 -19.34 -10.17 20.44
N ARG A 936 -18.52 -9.42 19.71
CA ARG A 936 -18.73 -7.98 19.49
C ARG A 936 -19.99 -7.68 18.71
N ALA A 937 -20.21 -8.44 17.64
CA ALA A 937 -21.43 -8.31 16.83
C ALA A 937 -22.69 -8.51 17.70
N ALA A 938 -22.70 -9.50 18.60
CA ALA A 938 -23.80 -9.72 19.53
C ALA A 938 -23.99 -8.54 20.50
N GLU A 939 -22.91 -8.06 21.13
CA GLU A 939 -22.97 -6.94 22.08
C GLU A 939 -23.50 -5.66 21.42
N THR A 940 -22.97 -5.32 20.25
CA THR A 940 -23.42 -4.18 19.46
C THR A 940 -24.88 -4.32 19.06
N THR A 941 -25.28 -5.48 18.54
CA THR A 941 -26.66 -5.73 18.11
C THR A 941 -27.65 -5.56 19.26
N ARG A 942 -27.33 -6.07 20.47
CA ARG A 942 -28.17 -5.88 21.66
C ARG A 942 -28.32 -4.41 22.05
N LYS A 943 -27.23 -3.64 22.01
CA LYS A 943 -27.25 -2.20 22.29
C LYS A 943 -28.19 -1.49 21.32
N ILE A 944 -28.04 -1.72 20.01
CA ILE A 944 -28.87 -1.07 19.00
C ILE A 944 -30.35 -1.47 19.12
N LEU A 945 -30.62 -2.76 19.36
CA LEU A 945 -31.98 -3.26 19.52
C LEU A 945 -32.70 -2.55 20.69
N ALA A 946 -32.03 -2.35 21.82
CA ALA A 946 -32.58 -1.62 22.95
C ALA A 946 -32.95 -0.16 22.62
N HIS A 947 -32.10 0.53 21.84
CA HIS A 947 -32.40 1.89 21.39
C HIS A 947 -33.56 1.93 20.39
N MET A 948 -33.64 0.95 19.49
CA MET A 948 -34.72 0.82 18.53
C MET A 948 -36.07 0.58 19.24
N ASP A 949 -36.12 -0.32 20.22
CA ASP A 949 -37.34 -0.57 21.01
C ASP A 949 -37.81 0.70 21.75
N SER A 950 -36.87 1.49 22.27
CA SER A 950 -37.16 2.80 22.86
C SER A 950 -37.81 3.75 21.86
N VAL A 951 -37.25 3.88 20.65
CA VAL A 951 -37.79 4.73 19.58
C VAL A 951 -39.19 4.25 19.14
N ILE A 952 -39.38 2.95 18.96
CA ILE A 952 -40.68 2.36 18.59
C ILE A 952 -41.73 2.61 19.68
N SER A 953 -41.35 2.46 20.96
CA SER A 953 -42.24 2.74 22.09
C SER A 953 -42.60 4.23 22.20
N GLY A 954 -41.67 5.14 21.86
CA GLY A 954 -41.92 6.58 21.80
C GLY A 954 -42.90 6.98 20.70
N PHE A 955 -42.87 6.30 19.55
CA PHE A 955 -43.88 6.46 18.50
C PHE A 955 -45.26 5.93 18.92
N GLN A 956 -45.32 4.82 19.66
CA GLN A 956 -46.58 4.26 20.17
C GLN A 956 -47.21 5.08 21.30
N THR A 957 -46.39 5.72 22.14
CA THR A 957 -46.83 6.56 23.27
C THR A 957 -47.09 8.02 22.90
N GLY A 958 -46.72 8.43 21.67
CA GLY A 958 -46.93 9.78 21.16
C GLY A 958 -45.96 10.83 21.72
N SER A 959 -44.88 10.41 22.41
CA SER A 959 -43.88 11.32 22.98
C SER A 959 -42.90 11.87 21.94
N LEU A 960 -42.80 11.24 20.77
CA LEU A 960 -41.97 11.64 19.64
C LEU A 960 -42.85 12.17 18.50
N SER A 961 -42.86 13.50 18.30
CA SER A 961 -43.50 14.12 17.15
C SER A 961 -42.51 14.29 16.00
N THR A 962 -42.83 13.77 14.81
CA THR A 962 -42.10 14.09 13.57
C THR A 962 -42.15 15.61 13.33
N SER A 963 -41.05 16.32 13.49
CA SER A 963 -41.01 17.77 13.32
C SER A 963 -41.10 18.15 11.83
N SER A 964 -42.33 18.38 11.39
CA SER A 964 -42.79 19.52 10.56
C SER A 964 -43.99 19.12 9.69
N ASN A 965 -45.18 19.59 10.12
CA ASN A 965 -46.42 19.71 9.34
C ASN A 965 -46.81 18.57 8.39
N ALA A 966 -47.32 17.47 8.95
CA ALA A 966 -48.23 16.57 8.23
C ALA A 966 -49.41 16.12 9.11
N ASN A 967 -50.03 17.07 9.83
CA ASN A 967 -51.33 16.88 10.49
C ASN A 967 -52.52 17.03 9.52
N SER A 968 -52.36 16.62 8.26
CA SER A 968 -53.47 16.59 7.30
C SER A 968 -53.28 15.45 6.32
N ARG A 969 -53.72 14.24 6.73
CA ARG A 969 -54.24 13.13 5.90
C ARG A 969 -54.33 11.78 6.64
N PHE A 970 -54.23 11.76 7.96
CA PHE A 970 -54.85 10.69 8.75
C PHE A 970 -56.27 11.10 9.13
N VAL A 971 -57.23 10.93 8.20
CA VAL A 971 -58.66 10.93 8.52
C VAL A 971 -59.30 9.69 7.91
N ASN A 972 -59.76 8.84 8.83
CA ASN A 972 -60.85 7.87 8.75
C ASN A 972 -60.78 6.70 7.77
N GLY A 973 -60.41 5.54 8.33
CA GLY A 973 -60.97 4.23 8.02
C GLY A 973 -61.10 3.44 9.33
N SER A 974 -62.29 3.45 9.90
CA SER A 974 -62.68 2.95 11.23
C SER A 974 -62.61 1.42 11.40
N ASN A 975 -62.36 1.02 12.66
CA ASN A 975 -62.57 -0.28 13.35
C ASN A 975 -61.22 -0.83 13.84
N GLY A 976 -60.78 -0.64 15.08
CA GLY A 976 -61.52 -0.69 16.33
C GLY A 976 -61.54 -2.13 16.85
N GLN A 977 -60.44 -2.60 17.45
CA GLN A 977 -60.47 -3.44 18.66
C GLN A 977 -59.13 -3.38 19.40
N ARG A 978 -59.20 -2.92 20.65
CA ARG A 978 -58.20 -3.10 21.70
C ARG A 978 -57.83 -4.58 21.82
N TYR A 979 -56.55 -4.91 21.85
CA TYR A 979 -56.10 -6.11 22.56
C TYR A 979 -55.36 -5.72 23.84
N LYS A 980 -55.88 -6.31 24.92
CA LYS A 980 -55.40 -6.25 26.29
C LYS A 980 -54.02 -6.88 26.39
N SER A 981 -53.23 -6.36 27.32
CA SER A 981 -52.10 -7.03 27.97
C SER A 981 -52.41 -8.49 28.28
N LEU A 982 -51.49 -9.40 27.96
CA LEU A 982 -51.43 -10.70 28.64
C LEU A 982 -50.00 -11.23 28.71
N ASP A 983 -49.74 -11.77 29.89
CA ASP A 983 -48.47 -12.08 30.53
C ASP A 983 -47.67 -13.22 29.91
N LEU A 984 -46.37 -13.23 30.25
CA LEU A 984 -45.51 -14.41 30.17
C LEU A 984 -46.06 -15.57 31.01
N SER A 985 -46.23 -16.76 30.42
CA SER A 985 -45.82 -18.04 31.04
C SER A 985 -45.93 -19.23 30.07
N SER A 986 -44.87 -20.05 30.06
CA SER A 986 -44.75 -21.50 29.77
C SER A 986 -45.74 -22.22 28.83
N GLY A 987 -45.21 -22.96 27.85
CA GLY A 987 -45.89 -24.11 27.23
C GLY A 987 -45.18 -24.64 25.98
N ALA A 988 -44.80 -25.91 26.00
CA ALA A 988 -44.10 -26.62 24.93
C ALA A 988 -45.04 -27.19 23.85
N ALA A 989 -44.42 -27.54 22.71
CA ALA A 989 -44.78 -28.59 21.74
C ALA A 989 -45.86 -28.33 20.66
N ASN A 990 -45.42 -28.57 19.42
CA ASN A 990 -46.09 -29.19 18.26
C ASN A 990 -47.57 -28.88 17.96
N HIS A 991 -47.83 -28.25 16.81
CA HIS A 991 -48.77 -28.78 15.81
C HIS A 991 -48.58 -28.11 14.44
N ASP A 992 -48.77 -28.94 13.42
CA ASP A 992 -48.63 -28.74 11.97
C ASP A 992 -49.67 -27.81 11.31
N GLU A 993 -49.32 -27.47 10.06
CA GLU A 993 -50.19 -27.27 8.88
C GLU A 993 -50.95 -25.94 8.65
N ASP A 994 -50.91 -25.55 7.37
CA ASP A 994 -51.68 -24.52 6.64
C ASP A 994 -51.46 -23.03 6.94
N CYS A 995 -50.60 -22.40 6.13
CA CYS A 995 -50.70 -20.99 5.74
C CYS A 995 -50.19 -20.76 4.30
N ALA A 996 -50.91 -21.28 3.32
CA ALA A 996 -50.97 -20.64 2.01
C ALA A 996 -51.93 -19.44 2.14
N PHE A 997 -51.46 -18.21 1.90
CA PHE A 997 -52.35 -17.05 1.84
C PHE A 997 -52.17 -16.24 0.56
N THR A 998 -53.15 -16.39 -0.30
CA THR A 998 -53.54 -15.54 -1.42
C THR A 998 -53.85 -14.10 -0.97
N MET A 999 -53.44 -13.13 -1.79
CA MET A 999 -53.79 -11.70 -1.70
C MET A 999 -55.31 -11.45 -1.76
N PRO A 1000 -55.86 -10.47 -1.02
CA PRO A 1000 -57.16 -9.88 -1.31
C PRO A 1000 -57.03 -8.84 -2.42
N SER A 1001 -57.84 -9.01 -3.47
CA SER A 1001 -58.09 -8.06 -4.55
C SER A 1001 -58.72 -6.77 -4.05
N THR A 1002 -58.11 -5.60 -4.26
CA THR A 1002 -58.81 -4.34 -4.58
C THR A 1002 -57.84 -3.22 -4.98
N TYR A 1003 -58.22 -2.49 -6.03
CA TYR A 1003 -57.57 -1.31 -6.66
C TYR A 1003 -56.52 -1.56 -7.74
N THR A 1004 -56.99 -2.16 -8.82
CA THR A 1004 -56.61 -1.78 -10.19
C THR A 1004 -57.25 -0.44 -10.55
N SER A 1005 -56.46 0.57 -10.93
CA SER A 1005 -56.79 1.40 -12.10
C SER A 1005 -55.62 2.31 -12.51
N THR A 1006 -55.30 2.24 -13.81
CA THR A 1006 -54.54 3.19 -14.65
C THR A 1006 -53.02 3.22 -14.56
N MET A 1007 -52.33 2.25 -15.20
CA MET A 1007 -51.50 2.45 -16.41
C MET A 1007 -50.79 1.13 -16.80
N ASP A 1008 -50.92 0.77 -18.09
CA ASP A 1008 -50.33 -0.30 -18.92
C ASP A 1008 -50.07 -1.71 -18.37
N LEU A 1009 -50.83 -2.65 -18.94
CA LEU A 1009 -51.00 -4.06 -18.56
C LEU A 1009 -50.02 -5.05 -19.23
N ASP A 1010 -49.02 -4.58 -19.98
CA ASP A 1010 -48.10 -5.46 -20.72
C ASP A 1010 -46.77 -5.73 -20.00
N ALA A 1011 -46.41 -4.94 -18.96
CA ALA A 1011 -45.19 -5.16 -18.17
C ALA A 1011 -45.41 -6.03 -16.90
N LEU A 1012 -46.67 -6.18 -16.47
CA LEU A 1012 -47.04 -6.88 -15.22
C LEU A 1012 -47.33 -8.39 -15.41
N ASN A 1013 -47.50 -8.86 -16.65
CA ASN A 1013 -47.69 -10.29 -16.94
C ASN A 1013 -46.36 -11.07 -17.12
N LEU A 1014 -45.20 -10.42 -17.02
CA LEU A 1014 -43.90 -11.10 -17.12
C LEU A 1014 -43.43 -11.70 -15.78
N PHE A 1015 -43.95 -11.21 -14.65
CA PHE A 1015 -43.45 -11.57 -13.32
C PHE A 1015 -44.40 -12.44 -12.46
N SER A 1016 -45.66 -12.60 -12.84
CA SER A 1016 -46.55 -13.64 -12.27
C SER A 1016 -46.51 -14.96 -13.05
N GLY A 1017 -46.09 -14.94 -14.32
CA GLY A 1017 -46.04 -16.12 -15.20
C GLY A 1017 -44.75 -16.95 -15.14
N LEU A 1018 -43.75 -16.56 -14.34
CA LEU A 1018 -42.47 -17.29 -14.24
C LEU A 1018 -42.42 -18.32 -13.10
N ASP A 1019 -43.36 -18.28 -12.15
CA ASP A 1019 -43.53 -19.33 -11.13
C ASP A 1019 -44.58 -20.39 -11.54
N GLU A 1020 -45.44 -20.11 -12.53
CA GLU A 1020 -46.54 -20.99 -12.98
C GLU A 1020 -46.29 -21.70 -14.33
N VAL A 1021 -45.08 -21.62 -14.90
CA VAL A 1021 -44.68 -22.36 -16.13
C VAL A 1021 -43.67 -23.49 -15.86
N LEU A 1022 -43.44 -23.84 -14.59
CA LEU A 1022 -42.65 -25.03 -14.20
C LEU A 1022 -43.51 -26.25 -13.82
N SER A 1023 -44.81 -26.23 -14.14
CA SER A 1023 -45.73 -27.36 -13.97
C SER A 1023 -46.08 -28.01 -15.32
N ASP A 1024 -45.20 -28.84 -15.87
CA ASP A 1024 -45.64 -30.07 -16.54
C ASP A 1024 -44.45 -30.97 -16.85
N GLN A 1025 -44.33 -32.07 -16.10
CA GLN A 1025 -44.17 -33.44 -16.62
C GLN A 1025 -44.00 -34.36 -15.41
N THR A 1026 -45.10 -35.05 -15.13
CA THR A 1026 -45.26 -36.18 -14.23
C THR A 1026 -44.35 -37.35 -14.63
N VAL A 1027 -43.92 -38.18 -13.66
CA VAL A 1027 -44.33 -39.60 -13.55
C VAL A 1027 -43.74 -40.22 -12.27
N ASP A 1028 -44.61 -41.02 -11.66
CA ASP A 1028 -44.57 -41.72 -10.37
C ASP A 1028 -43.34 -42.59 -10.04
N PRO A 1029 -43.08 -42.81 -8.73
CA PRO A 1029 -42.08 -43.71 -8.19
C PRO A 1029 -42.68 -45.10 -7.88
N SER A 1030 -42.11 -46.16 -8.44
CA SER A 1030 -42.17 -47.50 -7.82
C SER A 1030 -41.10 -48.44 -8.38
N ALA A 1031 -40.63 -49.34 -7.51
CA ALA A 1031 -39.70 -50.46 -7.76
C ALA A 1031 -38.19 -50.18 -7.60
N MET A 1032 -37.80 -50.09 -6.33
CA MET A 1032 -36.80 -50.96 -5.67
C MET A 1032 -36.10 -52.05 -6.53
N SER A 1033 -34.79 -52.13 -6.33
CA SER A 1033 -33.93 -53.34 -6.30
C SER A 1033 -33.23 -53.85 -7.58
N LEU A 1034 -31.93 -54.13 -7.35
CA LEU A 1034 -31.04 -55.13 -7.97
C LEU A 1034 -30.18 -54.75 -9.20
N LEU A 1035 -28.86 -54.81 -8.96
CA LEU A 1035 -27.71 -55.08 -9.84
C LEU A 1035 -28.01 -56.00 -11.06
N PRO A 1036 -27.29 -55.85 -12.19
CA PRO A 1036 -25.95 -56.48 -12.41
C PRO A 1036 -24.97 -55.58 -13.23
N LEU A 1037 -23.63 -55.65 -13.08
CA LEU A 1037 -22.65 -56.63 -13.60
C LEU A 1037 -22.66 -56.82 -15.14
N ILE A 1038 -21.49 -56.51 -15.76
CA ILE A 1038 -20.86 -57.14 -16.95
C ILE A 1038 -20.83 -56.35 -18.29
N ASP A 1039 -19.60 -56.32 -18.81
CA ASP A 1039 -19.07 -56.23 -20.19
C ASP A 1039 -18.83 -54.90 -20.94
N GLU A 1040 -17.56 -54.77 -21.36
CA GLU A 1040 -17.06 -53.92 -22.45
C GLU A 1040 -17.79 -54.20 -23.79
N PRO A 1041 -17.61 -53.35 -24.82
CA PRO A 1041 -16.55 -53.69 -25.79
C PRO A 1041 -15.83 -52.51 -26.48
N HIS A 1042 -14.70 -52.90 -27.04
CA HIS A 1042 -13.78 -52.28 -27.98
C HIS A 1042 -14.34 -51.62 -29.27
N THR A 1043 -13.51 -50.69 -29.78
CA THR A 1043 -13.06 -50.51 -31.20
C THR A 1043 -13.86 -49.69 -32.24
N VAL A 1044 -13.15 -48.65 -32.74
CA VAL A 1044 -12.77 -48.39 -34.16
C VAL A 1044 -13.61 -47.42 -35.01
N ASP A 1045 -12.83 -46.64 -35.79
CA ASP A 1045 -13.14 -45.69 -36.88
C ASP A 1045 -13.74 -44.33 -36.48
N GLY A 1046 -13.29 -43.17 -36.97
CA GLY A 1046 -12.43 -42.88 -38.10
C GLY A 1046 -12.96 -41.62 -38.80
N GLN A 1047 -12.08 -40.62 -38.96
CA GLN A 1047 -12.11 -39.58 -40.00
C GLN A 1047 -13.08 -38.38 -39.96
N LEU A 1048 -12.41 -37.21 -40.06
CA LEU A 1048 -12.63 -36.07 -40.97
C LEU A 1048 -13.69 -35.00 -40.66
N LEU A 1049 -13.17 -33.75 -40.56
CA LEU A 1049 -13.65 -32.49 -41.16
C LEU A 1049 -15.04 -31.99 -40.69
N GLU A 1050 -15.41 -30.72 -40.63
CA GLU A 1050 -14.84 -29.38 -40.79
C GLU A 1050 -16.02 -28.47 -40.38
N VAL A 1051 -15.75 -27.32 -39.74
CA VAL A 1051 -16.33 -26.01 -40.12
C VAL A 1051 -17.80 -25.65 -39.75
N PHE A 1052 -17.93 -24.45 -39.13
CA PHE A 1052 -19.11 -23.60 -38.80
C PHE A 1052 -20.05 -24.16 -37.70
N ASP A 1053 -20.45 -23.44 -36.65
CA ASP A 1053 -20.55 -22.01 -36.29
C ASP A 1053 -20.37 -21.84 -34.77
#